data_AF-A0A7Z0NA68-F1
#
_entry.id   AF-A0A7Z0NA68-F1
#
_cell.length_a   1.000
_cell.length_b   1.000
_cell.length_c   1.000
_cell.angle_alpha   90.00
_cell.angle_beta   90.00
_cell.angle_gamma   90.00
#
_symmetry.space_group_name_H-M   'P 1'
#
loop_
_entity.id
_entity.type
_entity.pdbx_description
1 polymer ?
#
loop_
_entity_poly.entity_id
_entity_poly.type
_entity_poly.pdbx_seq_one_letter_code
_entity_poly.pdbx_strand_id
1 'polypeptide(L)'
;MSDQPLWSGWRLPRPQKMSSDGQEKRRYQRDRERYQFLMGILETLEQKVPGVMEGKPNLSFSDADTSAVFEALHQNTPPKALRKTHNFLVRGLENGHEKLKWRVMIPSPLVTVVRKPPTVTTSSFSDLHRWDALVEKHDAMSGVENLSGNALSKWMVGRWLFQLIREGALLNKRYLEQMPQAFEQGTSFASGTGFLTLADCIQSTNAGEEEKEQDEASVNNLSSKSPSETPIEKELRFHYRRLCLSPMSQLLLLNTYQDIGNAWPRSASKSIVPVEQCLMFYIKHIAVETPPASMSALLTMAKTASALDMPPLLTHYASKADSSLSLRPSSWQRLFHRNVLTATSVETHDEDVYLDFQTTHQTSTTPSDQLKQLRQLQQCFSPSMVGQTGRRKAIDNINAFLAVSNSNGVIVTMLANWCKKLMQKGGRVKSKLVASTAETYLSTIARPLVAHSQTFGDVRAASADQWEALYEDVLNSAKTSSSRAKMRNRLYEFHHFLVDSYALPHIDLDSANAEKQRVDVNIITPAEFRRALALIDTSQQPERFRTMQKLSLILGYRLGIRRSECAGLQIKDVTYLFDNDAFDGEIIIRSNDYRKGKSYSATRRLPLWLLMPEERKDLIDWVKRRKGEITTQQVTKQLLFCRSGTGRLLLEDKVLFKPIQTALKTVSGDHTLRYHHLRHSFVTFTLLRLLERMPGELLPDAWVLDDQRNIAMPNTDADISALAGLAPQDRPSRKRLWQLALWAGHASPDETLSSYTHSLDWILGQALRERFNPTLNIDQQFALLNFPTKTALSSWRNRRGLKGQTQAGVLLQYLQDEWQPYLADDPLEQEWQPYQPPTENPLDNPLEASFDWPEATTIYQSLRLVEQQEMHGIPFGDAIHQTASRFVLDPGQLSLWLEHGEALMQRKTRKTNQQFSREDNRNDRSRRVASQRIYMPELQRCMAPPIKPEVLREAGHFFHRLLDWHQSQPDIAEESLMTLRNHMQRSTGQIELPSVEAINSVRELLRPLRCYQHVYLVVEVEMAAKEKSIKRYWSNSTDIPHERIELIPTPSPSGRTRHWHGNANLKITRGNYKDRHQPLWEALRFAAFMTMLVLGLGVDEQLSVSSSLINGGKENVGN
;
A
#
# COMPACT_ATOMS: atom_id res chain seq x y z
N MET A 1 12.42 50.07 1.09
CA MET A 1 12.15 48.63 0.83
C MET A 1 12.86 48.32 -0.48
N SER A 2 14.00 47.63 -0.42
CA SER A 2 14.75 47.22 -1.61
C SER A 2 13.92 46.25 -2.44
N ASP A 3 13.82 46.50 -3.75
CA ASP A 3 13.22 45.59 -4.73
C ASP A 3 14.16 44.39 -4.96
N GLN A 4 14.37 43.57 -3.94
CA GLN A 4 14.97 42.26 -4.14
C GLN A 4 13.94 41.35 -4.85
N PRO A 5 14.32 40.68 -5.96
CA PRO A 5 13.41 39.82 -6.69
C PRO A 5 13.09 38.57 -5.86
N LEU A 6 11.87 38.51 -5.31
CA LEU A 6 11.44 37.33 -4.55
C LEU A 6 11.11 36.18 -5.51
N TRP A 7 11.74 35.03 -5.28
CA TRP A 7 11.48 33.83 -6.07
C TRP A 7 10.03 33.36 -5.94
N SER A 8 9.38 33.12 -7.08
CA SER A 8 7.97 32.71 -7.16
C SER A 8 7.66 31.40 -6.42
N GLY A 9 8.68 30.57 -6.16
CA GLY A 9 8.56 29.34 -5.38
C GLY A 9 8.20 29.55 -3.91
N TRP A 10 8.40 30.74 -3.33
CA TRP A 10 7.93 31.05 -1.98
C TRP A 10 6.40 31.24 -1.91
N ARG A 11 5.74 31.49 -3.05
CA ARG A 11 4.29 31.73 -3.14
C ARG A 11 3.78 32.81 -2.17
N LEU A 12 4.52 33.91 -2.05
CA LEU A 12 4.17 35.07 -1.23
C LEU A 12 3.75 36.25 -2.12
N PRO A 13 2.45 36.40 -2.45
CA PRO A 13 1.98 37.50 -3.28
C PRO A 13 2.03 38.84 -2.54
N ARG A 14 2.40 39.92 -3.24
CA ARG A 14 2.34 41.29 -2.69
C ARG A 14 0.86 41.68 -2.48
N PRO A 15 0.48 42.24 -1.31
CA PRO A 15 -0.91 42.65 -1.06
C PRO A 15 -1.34 43.78 -2.01
N GLN A 16 -2.50 43.62 -2.65
CA GLN A 16 -3.08 44.63 -3.56
C GLN A 16 -4.29 45.29 -2.90
N LYS A 17 -4.39 46.62 -3.03
CA LYS A 17 -5.51 47.39 -2.50
C LYS A 17 -6.64 47.40 -3.55
N MET A 18 -7.73 46.70 -3.27
CA MET A 18 -8.94 46.72 -4.10
C MET A 18 -10.05 47.43 -3.31
N SER A 19 -10.62 48.49 -3.89
CA SER A 19 -11.76 49.30 -3.40
C SER A 19 -11.66 49.96 -2.00
N SER A 20 -12.63 50.83 -1.69
CA SER A 20 -12.67 51.75 -0.54
C SER A 20 -13.60 51.31 0.62
N ASP A 21 -14.14 50.09 0.58
CA ASP A 21 -14.99 49.55 1.67
C ASP A 21 -14.20 49.30 2.97
N GLY A 22 -14.87 49.48 4.12
CA GLY A 22 -14.29 49.31 5.45
C GLY A 22 -13.91 47.87 5.80
N GLN A 23 -14.51 46.86 5.16
CA GLN A 23 -14.08 45.46 5.32
C GLN A 23 -12.83 45.15 4.48
N GLU A 24 -12.75 45.70 3.27
CA GLU A 24 -11.60 45.52 2.37
C GLU A 24 -10.35 46.24 2.87
N LYS A 25 -10.48 47.44 3.45
CA LYS A 25 -9.36 48.11 4.15
C LYS A 25 -8.80 47.24 5.29
N ARG A 26 -9.67 46.63 6.10
CA ARG A 26 -9.28 45.71 7.19
C ARG A 26 -8.67 44.41 6.67
N ARG A 27 -9.10 43.91 5.51
CA ARG A 27 -8.51 42.74 4.86
C ARG A 27 -7.12 43.07 4.30
N TYR A 28 -6.99 44.16 3.56
CA TYR A 28 -5.71 44.64 3.02
C TYR A 28 -4.68 44.88 4.13
N GLN A 29 -5.07 45.50 5.24
CA GLN A 29 -4.17 45.76 6.36
C GLN A 29 -3.66 44.45 7.00
N ARG A 30 -4.54 43.45 7.20
CA ARG A 30 -4.14 42.11 7.66
C ARG A 30 -3.20 41.39 6.68
N ASP A 31 -3.48 41.50 5.38
CA ASP A 31 -2.63 40.88 4.36
C ASP A 31 -1.26 41.57 4.27
N ARG A 32 -1.21 42.90 4.47
CA ARG A 32 0.04 43.69 4.52
C ARG A 32 0.90 43.35 5.74
N GLU A 33 0.31 43.30 6.93
CA GLU A 33 0.99 42.90 8.16
C GLU A 33 1.56 41.47 8.04
N ARG A 34 0.75 40.56 7.47
CA ARG A 34 1.19 39.19 7.23
C ARG A 34 2.34 39.10 6.22
N TYR A 35 2.28 39.88 5.14
CA TYR A 35 3.36 39.93 4.14
C TYR A 35 4.66 40.42 4.76
N GLN A 36 4.62 41.51 5.54
CA GLN A 36 5.78 42.06 6.25
C GLN A 36 6.40 41.04 7.21
N PHE A 37 5.56 40.35 7.98
CA PHE A 37 6.01 39.32 8.92
C PHE A 37 6.71 38.15 8.22
N LEU A 38 6.11 37.62 7.14
CA LEU A 38 6.71 36.52 6.38
C LEU A 38 7.99 36.93 5.65
N MET A 39 8.06 38.19 5.18
CA MET A 39 9.26 38.75 4.58
C MET A 39 10.43 38.86 5.57
N GLY A 40 10.22 39.36 6.79
CA GLY A 40 11.30 39.45 7.80
C GLY A 40 11.88 38.08 8.17
N ILE A 41 11.07 37.03 8.12
CA ILE A 41 11.55 35.66 8.35
C ILE A 41 12.38 35.15 7.17
N LEU A 42 11.97 35.45 5.94
CA LEU A 42 12.79 35.15 4.76
C LEU A 42 14.11 35.91 4.78
N GLU A 43 14.11 37.16 5.25
CA GLU A 43 15.35 37.94 5.43
C GLU A 43 16.27 37.29 6.48
N THR A 44 15.72 36.72 7.55
CA THR A 44 16.49 35.95 8.54
C THR A 44 17.13 34.71 7.91
N LEU A 45 16.39 34.03 7.02
CA LEU A 45 16.89 32.87 6.28
C LEU A 45 17.95 33.28 5.24
N GLU A 46 17.79 34.43 4.59
CA GLU A 46 18.74 35.03 3.64
C GLU A 46 20.06 35.42 4.31
N GLN A 47 20.01 35.95 5.54
CA GLN A 47 21.20 36.26 6.33
C GLN A 47 22.04 35.02 6.63
N LYS A 48 21.39 33.87 6.86
CA LYS A 48 22.05 32.59 7.13
C LYS A 48 22.53 31.92 5.85
N VAL A 49 21.72 31.96 4.80
CA VAL A 49 22.02 31.35 3.50
C VAL A 49 21.73 32.38 2.40
N PRO A 50 22.75 33.14 1.96
CA PRO A 50 22.57 34.17 0.94
C PRO A 50 22.12 33.61 -0.42
N GLY A 51 21.14 34.26 -1.05
CA GLY A 51 20.56 33.90 -2.34
C GLY A 51 19.30 33.03 -2.27
N VAL A 52 18.79 32.74 -1.08
CA VAL A 52 17.60 31.91 -0.85
C VAL A 52 16.32 32.63 -1.24
N MET A 53 16.22 33.93 -0.96
CA MET A 53 15.08 34.76 -1.35
C MET A 53 14.95 34.90 -2.87
N GLU A 54 16.09 35.05 -3.56
CA GLU A 54 16.16 35.19 -5.02
C GLU A 54 15.99 33.86 -5.77
N GLY A 55 16.11 32.73 -5.06
CA GLY A 55 15.96 31.42 -5.69
C GLY A 55 17.21 30.97 -6.46
N LYS A 56 18.42 31.26 -5.96
CA LYS A 56 19.66 30.80 -6.63
C LYS A 56 19.69 29.27 -6.67
N PRO A 57 20.07 28.65 -7.81
CA PRO A 57 20.11 27.19 -7.92
C PRO A 57 21.26 26.57 -7.11
N ASN A 58 21.09 25.33 -6.66
CA ASN A 58 22.10 24.50 -5.97
C ASN A 58 22.63 25.02 -4.63
N LEU A 59 21.83 25.79 -3.87
CA LEU A 59 22.21 26.20 -2.51
C LEU A 59 22.32 25.02 -1.55
N SER A 60 23.23 25.10 -0.59
CA SER A 60 23.44 24.11 0.45
C SER A 60 23.20 24.73 1.82
N PHE A 61 22.33 24.11 2.61
CA PHE A 61 21.96 24.53 3.95
C PHE A 61 22.66 23.61 4.94
N SER A 62 23.25 24.16 5.99
CA SER A 62 23.69 23.34 7.12
C SER A 62 22.50 22.95 7.99
N ASP A 63 22.56 21.79 8.63
CA ASP A 63 21.51 21.33 9.55
C ASP A 63 21.40 22.27 10.77
N ALA A 64 22.53 22.82 11.23
CA ALA A 64 22.57 23.78 12.32
C ALA A 64 21.86 25.10 11.97
N ASP A 65 22.10 25.64 10.76
CA ASP A 65 21.45 26.87 10.31
C ASP A 65 19.95 26.68 10.12
N THR A 66 19.55 25.53 9.59
CA THR A 66 18.13 25.21 9.39
C THR A 66 17.43 25.08 10.75
N SER A 67 18.00 24.31 11.69
CA SER A 67 17.44 24.16 13.03
C SER A 67 17.36 25.49 13.78
N ALA A 68 18.41 26.32 13.73
CA ALA A 68 18.42 27.62 14.39
C ALA A 68 17.32 28.56 13.90
N VAL A 69 17.04 28.59 12.58
CA VAL A 69 15.96 29.40 12.01
C VAL A 69 14.59 28.92 12.49
N PHE A 70 14.38 27.61 12.54
CA PHE A 70 13.10 27.05 13.00
C PHE A 70 12.91 27.18 14.52
N GLU A 71 13.96 27.04 15.32
CA GLU A 71 13.93 27.29 16.76
C GLU A 71 13.62 28.75 17.08
N ALA A 72 14.31 29.68 16.41
CA ALA A 72 14.02 31.12 16.54
C ALA A 72 12.57 31.45 16.14
N LEU A 73 12.04 30.77 15.12
CA LEU A 73 10.65 30.89 14.71
C LEU A 73 9.69 30.36 15.78
N HIS A 74 9.98 29.21 16.42
CA HIS A 74 9.17 28.65 17.49
C HIS A 74 9.16 29.51 18.76
N GLN A 75 10.28 30.17 19.08
CA GLN A 75 10.39 31.05 20.26
C GLN A 75 9.68 32.40 20.05
N ASN A 76 9.81 33.00 18.86
CA ASN A 76 9.40 34.39 18.63
C ASN A 76 8.02 34.55 17.97
N THR A 77 7.40 33.47 17.49
CA THR A 77 6.12 33.55 16.77
C THR A 77 4.91 33.18 17.65
N PRO A 78 3.82 33.97 17.67
CA PRO A 78 2.62 33.64 18.41
C PRO A 78 2.00 32.30 17.97
N PRO A 79 1.43 31.48 18.88
CA PRO A 79 0.88 30.16 18.55
C PRO A 79 -0.15 30.14 17.41
N LYS A 80 -0.97 31.19 17.28
CA LYS A 80 -1.98 31.34 16.21
C LYS A 80 -1.36 31.52 14.82
N ALA A 81 -0.18 32.13 14.73
CA ALA A 81 0.54 32.38 13.48
C ALA A 81 1.55 31.27 13.16
N LEU A 82 2.11 30.63 14.20
CA LEU A 82 3.23 29.70 14.12
C LEU A 82 3.07 28.63 13.04
N ARG A 83 1.92 27.94 13.02
CA ARG A 83 1.66 26.91 12.01
C ARG A 83 1.76 27.45 10.58
N LYS A 84 1.11 28.57 10.30
CA LYS A 84 1.04 29.13 8.95
C LYS A 84 2.42 29.54 8.47
N THR A 85 3.22 30.08 9.38
CA THR A 85 4.59 30.55 9.14
C THR A 85 5.58 29.40 8.99
N HIS A 86 5.55 28.43 9.90
CA HIS A 86 6.36 27.21 9.83
C HIS A 86 6.10 26.47 8.52
N ASN A 87 4.82 26.20 8.20
CA ASN A 87 4.47 25.49 6.97
C ASN A 87 4.75 26.30 5.71
N PHE A 88 4.76 27.64 5.80
CA PHE A 88 5.17 28.49 4.68
C PHE A 88 6.66 28.28 4.37
N LEU A 89 7.52 28.35 5.39
CA LEU A 89 8.96 28.11 5.23
C LEU A 89 9.25 26.71 4.69
N VAL A 90 8.69 25.68 5.33
CA VAL A 90 8.89 24.29 4.90
C VAL A 90 8.49 24.12 3.44
N ARG A 91 7.33 24.64 3.02
CA ARG A 91 6.87 24.54 1.63
C ARG A 91 7.78 25.28 0.64
N GLY A 92 8.38 26.38 1.05
CA GLY A 92 9.35 27.10 0.23
C GLY A 92 10.67 26.34 0.10
N LEU A 93 11.18 25.74 1.18
CA LEU A 93 12.34 24.85 1.16
C LEU A 93 12.09 23.60 0.30
N GLU A 94 10.89 23.01 0.37
CA GLU A 94 10.45 21.92 -0.51
C GLU A 94 10.48 22.33 -1.98
N ASN A 95 9.89 23.49 -2.31
CA ASN A 95 9.91 23.99 -3.69
C ASN A 95 11.36 24.22 -4.15
N GLY A 96 12.22 24.78 -3.30
CA GLY A 96 13.62 25.04 -3.61
C GLY A 96 14.42 23.74 -3.83
N HIS A 97 14.16 22.73 -3.02
CA HIS A 97 14.70 21.38 -3.22
C HIS A 97 14.26 20.77 -4.56
N GLU A 98 12.97 20.85 -4.88
CA GLU A 98 12.39 20.26 -6.08
C GLU A 98 12.85 20.98 -7.36
N LYS A 99 12.69 22.30 -7.41
CA LYS A 99 12.85 23.13 -8.60
C LYS A 99 14.26 23.68 -8.78
N LEU A 100 14.92 24.06 -7.68
CA LEU A 100 16.23 24.72 -7.70
C LEU A 100 17.38 23.81 -7.23
N LYS A 101 17.07 22.56 -6.89
CA LYS A 101 18.03 21.54 -6.44
C LYS A 101 18.80 21.94 -5.18
N TRP A 102 18.15 22.64 -4.26
CA TRP A 102 18.73 22.93 -2.94
C TRP A 102 19.01 21.66 -2.15
N ARG A 103 20.12 21.65 -1.41
CA ARG A 103 20.47 20.62 -0.43
C ARG A 103 20.10 21.16 0.95
N VAL A 104 18.95 20.73 1.47
CA VAL A 104 18.42 21.20 2.75
C VAL A 104 17.67 20.07 3.44
N MET A 105 17.85 19.96 4.76
CA MET A 105 17.03 19.11 5.60
C MET A 105 15.73 19.83 5.93
N ILE A 106 14.62 19.28 5.46
CA ILE A 106 13.31 19.95 5.52
C ILE A 106 12.58 19.48 6.79
N PRO A 107 12.22 20.39 7.71
CA PRO A 107 11.47 20.03 8.91
C PRO A 107 10.04 19.58 8.62
N SER A 108 9.43 18.81 9.54
CA SER A 108 8.06 18.35 9.38
C SER A 108 7.02 19.48 9.48
N PRO A 109 5.88 19.37 8.78
CA PRO A 109 4.70 20.21 8.95
C PRO A 109 4.26 20.45 10.41
N LEU A 110 3.74 21.63 10.72
CA LEU A 110 2.82 21.82 11.85
C LEU A 110 1.35 21.61 11.43
N VAL A 111 0.60 20.87 12.24
CA VAL A 111 -0.83 20.60 12.03
C VAL A 111 -1.64 21.24 13.19
N THR A 112 -2.75 21.93 12.89
CA THR A 112 -3.62 22.47 13.95
C THR A 112 -4.57 21.39 14.40
N VAL A 113 -4.50 21.07 15.68
CA VAL A 113 -5.48 20.23 16.36
C VAL A 113 -6.75 21.07 16.61
N VAL A 114 -7.85 20.74 15.94
CA VAL A 114 -9.15 21.33 16.29
C VAL A 114 -9.58 20.76 17.64
N ARG A 115 -9.73 21.63 18.64
CA ARG A 115 -10.23 21.20 19.95
C ARG A 115 -11.70 20.86 19.80
N LYS A 116 -12.05 19.59 20.02
CA LYS A 116 -13.45 19.18 20.15
C LYS A 116 -14.06 19.87 21.38
N PRO A 117 -15.36 20.20 21.35
CA PRO A 117 -16.05 20.74 22.51
C PRO A 117 -15.91 19.78 23.70
N PRO A 118 -15.91 20.30 24.95
CA PRO A 118 -15.86 19.46 26.13
C PRO A 118 -17.03 18.49 26.15
N THR A 119 -16.76 17.24 26.51
CA THR A 119 -17.77 16.17 26.64
C THR A 119 -18.68 16.36 27.84
N VAL A 120 -18.22 17.09 28.86
CA VAL A 120 -18.97 17.42 30.07
C VAL A 120 -19.35 18.90 30.03
N THR A 121 -20.65 19.18 30.13
CA THR A 121 -21.23 20.53 30.29
C THR A 121 -21.67 20.75 31.74
N THR A 122 -21.86 22.00 32.15
CA THR A 122 -22.41 22.36 33.47
C THR A 122 -23.76 21.69 33.73
N SER A 123 -24.63 21.61 32.73
CA SER A 123 -25.93 20.92 32.83
C SER A 123 -25.78 19.41 33.01
N SER A 124 -24.89 18.78 32.25
CA SER A 124 -24.66 17.33 32.37
C SER A 124 -24.03 16.95 33.73
N PHE A 125 -23.23 17.86 34.29
CA PHE A 125 -22.59 17.68 35.59
C PHE A 125 -23.59 17.84 36.74
N SER A 126 -24.53 18.80 36.64
CA SER A 126 -25.57 18.96 37.66
C SER A 126 -26.46 17.72 37.81
N ASP A 127 -26.63 16.93 36.74
CA ASP A 127 -27.43 15.69 36.79
C ASP A 127 -26.73 14.52 37.52
N LEU A 128 -25.44 14.63 37.87
CA LEU A 128 -24.69 13.54 38.51
C LEU A 128 -25.18 13.18 39.92
N HIS A 129 -25.76 14.11 40.68
CA HIS A 129 -26.28 13.78 42.02
C HIS A 129 -27.33 12.65 41.99
N ARG A 130 -28.18 12.62 40.96
CA ARG A 130 -29.17 11.55 40.76
C ARG A 130 -28.52 10.24 40.31
N TRP A 131 -27.41 10.33 39.59
CA TRP A 131 -26.62 9.17 39.19
C TRP A 131 -25.97 8.52 40.42
N ASP A 132 -25.34 9.33 41.28
CA ASP A 132 -24.66 8.86 42.48
C ASP A 132 -25.62 8.14 43.43
N ALA A 133 -26.84 8.66 43.62
CA ALA A 133 -27.87 7.99 44.43
C ALA A 133 -28.28 6.61 43.88
N LEU A 134 -28.38 6.46 42.55
CA LEU A 134 -28.66 5.15 41.92
C LEU A 134 -27.48 4.19 42.07
N VAL A 135 -26.27 4.69 41.88
CA VAL A 135 -25.03 3.91 42.04
C VAL A 135 -24.86 3.41 43.46
N GLU A 136 -25.08 4.25 44.47
CA GLU A 136 -24.99 3.87 45.89
C GLU A 136 -25.98 2.74 46.23
N LYS A 137 -27.22 2.82 45.73
CA LYS A 137 -28.21 1.76 45.93
C LYS A 137 -27.87 0.47 45.18
N HIS A 138 -27.31 0.56 43.98
CA HIS A 138 -26.83 -0.60 43.26
C HIS A 138 -25.66 -1.29 43.98
N ASP A 139 -24.70 -0.49 44.46
CA ASP A 139 -23.48 -0.96 45.13
C ASP A 139 -23.74 -1.49 46.55
N ALA A 140 -24.86 -1.11 47.15
CA ALA A 140 -25.35 -1.75 48.38
C ALA A 140 -25.68 -3.24 48.18
N MET A 141 -25.83 -3.71 46.94
CA MET A 141 -26.03 -5.12 46.57
C MET A 141 -27.21 -5.78 47.30
N SER A 142 -28.28 -5.02 47.53
CA SER A 142 -29.50 -5.51 48.18
C SER A 142 -30.07 -6.73 47.45
N GLY A 143 -30.54 -7.70 48.22
CA GLY A 143 -31.13 -8.93 47.70
C GLY A 143 -32.44 -8.70 46.93
N VAL A 144 -32.86 -9.72 46.19
CA VAL A 144 -34.18 -9.76 45.57
C VAL A 144 -35.22 -10.08 46.64
N GLU A 145 -36.09 -9.13 46.97
CA GLU A 145 -37.23 -9.39 47.85
C GLU A 145 -38.49 -9.66 47.00
N ASN A 146 -39.03 -10.89 47.10
CA ASN A 146 -40.37 -11.27 46.64
C ASN A 146 -40.66 -11.21 45.11
N LEU A 147 -39.66 -11.40 44.24
CA LEU A 147 -39.89 -11.54 42.79
C LEU A 147 -39.78 -12.99 42.32
N SER A 148 -40.68 -13.42 41.44
CA SER A 148 -40.66 -14.76 40.83
C SER A 148 -41.02 -14.71 39.34
N GLY A 149 -40.65 -15.76 38.61
CA GLY A 149 -40.94 -15.91 37.17
C GLY A 149 -40.40 -14.75 36.32
N ASN A 150 -41.22 -14.23 35.40
CA ASN A 150 -40.81 -13.19 34.46
C ASN A 150 -40.39 -11.86 35.14
N ALA A 151 -40.93 -11.56 36.32
CA ALA A 151 -40.53 -10.36 37.07
C ALA A 151 -39.11 -10.47 37.61
N LEU A 152 -38.71 -11.66 38.08
CA LEU A 152 -37.34 -11.98 38.49
C LEU A 152 -36.39 -11.86 37.29
N SER A 153 -36.75 -12.47 36.15
CA SER A 153 -35.91 -12.42 34.94
C SER A 153 -35.66 -10.99 34.44
N LYS A 154 -36.70 -10.13 34.42
CA LYS A 154 -36.55 -8.71 34.07
C LYS A 154 -35.65 -7.96 35.05
N TRP A 155 -35.78 -8.26 36.34
CA TRP A 155 -34.99 -7.61 37.38
C TRP A 155 -33.51 -7.99 37.29
N MET A 156 -33.18 -9.26 37.14
CA MET A 156 -31.78 -9.74 37.07
C MET A 156 -31.07 -9.20 35.83
N VAL A 157 -31.71 -9.32 34.65
CA VAL A 157 -31.18 -8.75 33.40
C VAL A 157 -31.08 -7.22 33.50
N GLY A 158 -32.07 -6.55 34.08
CA GLY A 158 -32.05 -5.12 34.32
C GLY A 158 -30.90 -4.67 35.24
N ARG A 159 -30.62 -5.43 36.31
CA ARG A 159 -29.50 -5.19 37.23
C ARG A 159 -28.16 -5.34 36.52
N TRP A 160 -28.00 -6.40 35.74
CA TRP A 160 -26.78 -6.64 34.99
C TRP A 160 -26.54 -5.56 33.90
N LEU A 161 -27.57 -5.19 33.14
CA LEU A 161 -27.49 -4.09 32.17
C LEU A 161 -27.13 -2.76 32.84
N PHE A 162 -27.70 -2.47 34.01
CA PHE A 162 -27.34 -1.28 34.77
C PHE A 162 -25.87 -1.30 35.19
N GLN A 163 -25.33 -2.45 35.61
CA GLN A 163 -23.90 -2.57 35.92
C GLN A 163 -23.03 -2.26 34.70
N LEU A 164 -23.34 -2.80 33.51
CA LEU A 164 -22.58 -2.52 32.28
C LEU A 164 -22.56 -1.01 31.94
N ILE A 165 -23.68 -0.32 32.18
CA ILE A 165 -23.80 1.13 31.98
C ILE A 165 -23.03 1.89 33.07
N ARG A 166 -23.14 1.46 34.34
CA ARG A 166 -22.44 2.04 35.49
C ARG A 166 -20.93 2.02 35.32
N GLU A 167 -20.42 0.89 34.83
CA GLU A 167 -19.00 0.71 34.60
C GLU A 167 -18.47 1.53 33.41
N GLY A 168 -19.36 1.99 32.54
CA GLY A 168 -19.00 2.64 31.28
C GLY A 168 -18.56 1.65 30.20
N ALA A 169 -18.88 0.36 30.35
CA ALA A 169 -18.58 -0.69 29.38
C ALA A 169 -19.41 -0.51 28.10
N LEU A 170 -20.68 -0.12 28.26
CA LEU A 170 -21.62 0.05 27.15
C LEU A 170 -22.47 1.31 27.32
N LEU A 171 -22.13 2.36 26.57
CA LEU A 171 -22.77 3.68 26.70
C LEU A 171 -23.56 4.09 25.43
N ASN A 172 -23.75 3.16 24.49
CA ASN A 172 -24.44 3.40 23.24
C ASN A 172 -25.73 2.58 23.15
N LYS A 173 -26.84 3.25 22.82
CA LYS A 173 -28.16 2.65 22.69
C LYS A 173 -28.21 1.51 21.67
N ARG A 174 -27.54 1.64 20.51
CA ARG A 174 -27.56 0.63 19.44
C ARG A 174 -26.98 -0.70 19.89
N TYR A 175 -25.89 -0.67 20.66
CA TYR A 175 -25.28 -1.91 21.17
C TYR A 175 -26.04 -2.50 22.35
N LEU A 176 -26.65 -1.64 23.18
CA LEU A 176 -27.59 -2.12 24.21
C LEU A 176 -28.72 -2.92 23.58
N GLU A 177 -29.26 -2.46 22.44
CA GLU A 177 -30.32 -3.16 21.69
C GLU A 177 -29.87 -4.49 21.09
N GLN A 178 -28.56 -4.74 20.94
CA GLN A 178 -28.00 -6.03 20.47
C GLN A 178 -27.76 -7.04 21.61
N MET A 179 -27.87 -6.61 22.88
CA MET A 179 -27.63 -7.47 24.05
C MET A 179 -28.49 -8.72 24.12
N PRO A 180 -29.78 -8.74 23.72
CA PRO A 180 -30.58 -9.96 23.77
C PRO A 180 -29.96 -11.11 23.00
N GLN A 181 -29.51 -10.85 21.77
CA GLN A 181 -28.87 -11.85 20.93
C GLN A 181 -27.54 -12.33 21.53
N ALA A 182 -26.69 -11.40 21.98
CA ALA A 182 -25.40 -11.75 22.56
C ALA A 182 -25.53 -12.48 23.91
N PHE A 183 -26.56 -12.18 24.69
CA PHE A 183 -26.86 -12.88 25.93
C PHE A 183 -27.28 -14.34 25.67
N GLU A 184 -28.10 -14.58 24.64
CA GLU A 184 -28.53 -15.92 24.24
C GLU A 184 -27.41 -16.74 23.60
N GLN A 185 -26.48 -16.10 22.89
CA GLN A 185 -25.29 -16.74 22.31
C GLN A 185 -24.30 -17.27 23.35
N GLY A 186 -24.31 -16.74 24.58
CA GLY A 186 -23.40 -17.17 25.65
C GLY A 186 -22.10 -16.37 25.72
N THR A 187 -21.21 -16.79 26.62
CA THR A 187 -19.97 -16.09 26.97
C THR A 187 -18.74 -16.80 26.42
N SER A 188 -17.75 -16.04 25.96
CA SER A 188 -16.43 -16.55 25.57
C SER A 188 -15.35 -16.05 26.52
N PHE A 189 -14.18 -16.71 26.57
CA PHE A 189 -13.08 -16.32 27.45
C PHE A 189 -11.78 -16.11 26.67
N ALA A 190 -11.02 -15.08 27.05
CA ALA A 190 -9.65 -14.84 26.57
C ALA A 190 -8.76 -14.43 27.75
N SER A 191 -7.68 -15.19 28.00
CA SER A 191 -6.79 -14.99 29.17
C SER A 191 -7.52 -14.84 30.51
N GLY A 192 -8.56 -15.64 30.73
CA GLY A 192 -9.39 -15.61 31.94
C GLY A 192 -10.33 -14.43 32.08
N THR A 193 -10.51 -13.60 31.03
CA THR A 193 -11.51 -12.54 30.97
C THR A 193 -12.70 -13.00 30.13
N GLY A 194 -13.90 -13.02 30.74
CA GLY A 194 -15.14 -13.29 30.02
C GLY A 194 -15.57 -12.12 29.14
N PHE A 195 -16.06 -12.39 27.94
CA PHE A 195 -16.58 -11.39 27.01
C PHE A 195 -17.79 -11.89 26.23
N LEU A 196 -18.60 -10.94 25.77
CA LEU A 196 -19.73 -11.18 24.86
C LEU A 196 -19.42 -10.60 23.49
N THR A 197 -19.92 -11.22 22.43
CA THR A 197 -19.73 -10.77 21.05
C THR A 197 -21.03 -10.16 20.53
N LEU A 198 -21.00 -8.88 20.17
CA LEU A 198 -22.08 -8.19 19.49
C LEU A 198 -21.82 -8.27 17.98
N ALA A 199 -22.74 -8.86 17.22
CA ALA A 199 -22.65 -8.98 15.77
C ALA A 199 -23.76 -8.18 15.08
N ASP A 200 -23.41 -7.39 14.06
CA ASP A 200 -24.36 -6.60 13.27
C ASP A 200 -24.23 -6.97 11.79
N CYS A 201 -25.30 -7.49 11.19
CA CYS A 201 -25.29 -7.94 9.79
C CYS A 201 -25.17 -6.76 8.83
N ILE A 202 -24.26 -6.89 7.85
CA ILE A 202 -23.95 -5.86 6.85
C ILE A 202 -25.06 -5.76 5.80
N GLN A 203 -25.81 -6.85 5.59
CA GLN A 203 -26.85 -6.94 4.58
C GLN A 203 -28.20 -7.24 5.25
N SER A 204 -29.12 -6.29 5.22
CA SER A 204 -30.54 -6.61 5.39
C SER A 204 -31.04 -7.23 4.08
N THR A 205 -30.72 -8.51 3.84
CA THR A 205 -31.63 -9.32 3.03
C THR A 205 -32.91 -9.50 3.87
N ASN A 206 -34.05 -9.46 3.20
CA ASN A 206 -35.35 -9.68 3.81
C ASN A 206 -35.35 -11.09 4.45
N ALA A 207 -34.98 -11.18 5.72
CA ALA A 207 -35.00 -12.43 6.50
C ALA A 207 -36.41 -13.04 6.64
N GLY A 208 -37.44 -12.41 6.07
CA GLY A 208 -38.82 -12.91 6.05
C GLY A 208 -39.20 -13.77 4.84
N GLU A 209 -38.33 -13.93 3.83
CA GLU A 209 -38.66 -14.73 2.62
C GLU A 209 -37.87 -16.06 2.55
N GLU A 210 -36.66 -16.15 3.12
CA GLU A 210 -35.87 -17.40 3.08
C GLU A 210 -36.38 -18.49 4.07
N GLU A 211 -37.05 -18.12 5.17
CA GLU A 211 -37.66 -19.10 6.08
C GLU A 211 -38.99 -19.68 5.56
N LYS A 212 -39.58 -19.12 4.49
CA LYS A 212 -40.83 -19.64 3.91
C LYS A 212 -40.64 -20.56 2.70
N GLU A 213 -39.49 -20.54 2.05
CA GLU A 213 -39.20 -21.44 0.91
C GLU A 213 -38.56 -22.77 1.33
N GLN A 214 -38.17 -22.93 2.61
CA GLN A 214 -37.61 -24.21 3.09
C GLN A 214 -38.67 -25.24 3.51
N ASP A 215 -39.93 -24.83 3.73
CA ASP A 215 -41.01 -25.75 4.16
C ASP A 215 -41.89 -26.29 3.01
N GLU A 216 -41.74 -25.83 1.76
CA GLU A 216 -42.55 -26.33 0.61
C GLU A 216 -41.76 -27.02 -0.51
N ALA A 217 -40.43 -27.09 -0.45
CA ALA A 217 -39.61 -27.72 -1.50
C ALA A 217 -39.09 -29.12 -1.12
N SER A 218 -39.90 -29.95 -0.47
CA SER A 218 -39.70 -31.40 -0.51
C SER A 218 -40.41 -31.96 -1.74
N VAL A 219 -39.65 -32.20 -2.82
CA VAL A 219 -39.78 -33.29 -3.81
C VAL A 219 -39.11 -32.85 -5.13
N ASN A 220 -38.06 -33.60 -5.50
CA ASN A 220 -37.43 -33.69 -6.82
C ASN A 220 -36.70 -32.46 -7.38
N ASN A 221 -35.38 -32.41 -7.20
CA ASN A 221 -34.43 -32.52 -8.32
C ASN A 221 -32.98 -32.59 -7.83
N LEU A 222 -32.25 -33.58 -8.34
CA LEU A 222 -30.80 -33.67 -8.25
C LEU A 222 -30.13 -32.66 -9.21
N SER A 223 -28.95 -32.19 -8.79
CA SER A 223 -27.95 -31.42 -9.55
C SER A 223 -28.01 -29.88 -9.45
N SER A 224 -27.38 -29.33 -8.41
CA SER A 224 -26.22 -28.44 -8.52
C SER A 224 -25.83 -28.02 -7.10
N LYS A 225 -24.76 -28.63 -6.55
CA LYS A 225 -24.18 -28.13 -5.29
C LYS A 225 -23.53 -26.79 -5.58
N SER A 226 -24.14 -25.70 -5.10
CA SER A 226 -23.41 -24.46 -4.87
C SER A 226 -22.21 -24.78 -3.96
N PRO A 227 -21.02 -24.18 -4.19
CA PRO A 227 -19.87 -24.40 -3.32
C PRO A 227 -20.26 -24.00 -1.89
N SER A 228 -19.95 -24.87 -0.94
CA SER A 228 -20.18 -24.60 0.49
C SER A 228 -19.38 -23.37 0.88
N GLU A 229 -20.07 -22.29 1.26
CA GLU A 229 -19.46 -21.05 1.71
C GLU A 229 -18.49 -21.29 2.87
N THR A 230 -17.27 -20.79 2.74
CA THR A 230 -16.22 -20.93 3.75
C THR A 230 -16.58 -20.14 5.03
N PRO A 231 -16.15 -20.57 6.22
CA PRO A 231 -16.48 -19.85 7.44
C PRO A 231 -15.97 -18.40 7.49
N ILE A 232 -14.82 -18.12 6.87
CA ILE A 232 -14.29 -16.76 6.73
C ILE A 232 -15.24 -15.88 5.92
N GLU A 233 -15.85 -16.41 4.84
CA GLU A 233 -16.84 -15.69 4.03
C GLU A 233 -18.11 -15.37 4.84
N LYS A 234 -18.52 -16.25 5.74
CA LYS A 234 -19.64 -15.98 6.67
C LYS A 234 -19.30 -14.87 7.65
N GLU A 235 -18.10 -14.88 8.23
CA GLU A 235 -17.67 -13.81 9.15
C GLU A 235 -17.61 -12.44 8.47
N LEU A 236 -17.23 -12.39 7.19
CA LEU A 236 -17.16 -11.14 6.42
C LEU A 236 -18.52 -10.45 6.22
N ARG A 237 -19.64 -11.11 6.56
CA ARG A 237 -21.00 -10.55 6.50
C ARG A 237 -21.39 -9.74 7.74
N PHE A 238 -20.58 -9.74 8.79
CA PHE A 238 -20.91 -9.11 10.06
C PHE A 238 -19.86 -8.10 10.53
N HIS A 239 -20.32 -7.10 11.27
CA HIS A 239 -19.45 -6.30 12.13
C HIS A 239 -19.48 -6.82 13.53
N TYR A 240 -18.29 -6.95 14.11
CA TYR A 240 -18.12 -7.44 15.45
C TYR A 240 -17.76 -6.30 16.40
N ARG A 241 -18.30 -6.40 17.61
CA ARG A 241 -17.85 -5.64 18.77
C ARG A 241 -17.82 -6.56 19.97
N ARG A 242 -16.64 -6.72 20.57
CA ARG A 242 -16.49 -7.48 21.82
C ARG A 242 -16.73 -6.58 23.02
N LEU A 243 -17.47 -7.11 23.98
CA LEU A 243 -17.72 -6.50 25.28
C LEU A 243 -17.01 -7.33 26.35
N CYS A 244 -15.79 -6.94 26.71
CA CYS A 244 -15.04 -7.56 27.79
C CYS A 244 -15.66 -7.16 29.14
N LEU A 245 -15.96 -8.13 29.99
CA LEU A 245 -16.70 -7.94 31.24
C LEU A 245 -15.74 -7.78 32.43
N SER A 246 -16.04 -6.84 33.32
CA SER A 246 -15.37 -6.73 34.61
C SER A 246 -15.66 -7.95 35.50
N PRO A 247 -14.88 -8.19 36.57
CA PRO A 247 -15.20 -9.22 37.55
C PRO A 247 -16.61 -9.11 38.14
N MET A 248 -17.08 -7.90 38.42
CA MET A 248 -18.45 -7.70 38.93
C MET A 248 -19.52 -8.02 37.89
N SER A 249 -19.32 -7.58 36.65
CA SER A 249 -20.22 -7.86 35.54
C SER A 249 -20.28 -9.37 35.22
N GLN A 250 -19.16 -10.08 35.37
CA GLN A 250 -19.10 -11.54 35.21
C GLN A 250 -19.87 -12.25 36.34
N LEU A 251 -19.68 -11.88 37.61
CA LEU A 251 -20.42 -12.48 38.73
C LEU A 251 -21.93 -12.26 38.60
N LEU A 252 -22.37 -11.06 38.23
CA LEU A 252 -23.78 -10.76 38.02
C LEU A 252 -24.37 -11.53 36.83
N LEU A 253 -23.60 -11.68 35.74
CA LEU A 253 -24.02 -12.46 34.59
C LEU A 253 -24.16 -13.94 34.93
N LEU A 254 -23.16 -14.53 35.60
CA LEU A 254 -23.19 -15.93 36.02
C LEU A 254 -24.39 -16.22 36.91
N ASN A 255 -24.61 -15.36 37.91
CA ASN A 255 -25.77 -15.48 38.80
C ASN A 255 -27.09 -15.44 38.00
N THR A 256 -27.18 -14.50 37.05
CA THR A 256 -28.34 -14.41 36.14
C THR A 256 -28.53 -15.70 35.33
N TYR A 257 -27.47 -16.23 34.72
CA TYR A 257 -27.55 -17.48 33.96
C TYR A 257 -27.93 -18.69 34.81
N GLN A 258 -27.47 -18.75 36.06
CA GLN A 258 -27.79 -19.84 36.98
C GLN A 258 -29.26 -19.83 37.42
N ASP A 259 -29.85 -18.64 37.63
CA ASP A 259 -31.24 -18.53 38.09
C ASP A 259 -32.29 -18.59 36.98
N ILE A 260 -32.00 -17.99 35.82
CA ILE A 260 -33.00 -17.85 34.74
C ILE A 260 -32.61 -18.51 33.40
N GLY A 261 -31.41 -19.10 33.32
CA GLY A 261 -30.85 -19.67 32.09
C GLY A 261 -30.30 -18.61 31.13
N ASN A 262 -29.86 -19.04 29.95
CA ASN A 262 -29.33 -18.16 28.89
C ASN A 262 -30.40 -17.58 27.96
N ALA A 263 -31.68 -17.86 28.18
CA ALA A 263 -32.77 -17.29 27.38
C ALA A 263 -33.06 -15.83 27.82
N TRP A 264 -33.17 -14.91 26.86
CA TRP A 264 -33.56 -13.54 27.19
C TRP A 264 -35.02 -13.49 27.66
N PRO A 265 -35.39 -12.59 28.60
CA PRO A 265 -36.77 -12.48 29.09
C PRO A 265 -37.79 -12.29 27.94
N ARG A 266 -38.88 -13.05 27.98
CA ARG A 266 -39.98 -13.00 26.99
C ARG A 266 -41.29 -12.50 27.60
N SER A 267 -42.11 -11.83 26.79
CA SER A 267 -43.47 -11.42 27.17
C SER A 267 -44.39 -12.65 27.26
N ALA A 268 -45.61 -12.45 27.76
CA ALA A 268 -46.67 -13.46 27.71
C ALA A 268 -46.98 -13.91 26.26
N SER A 269 -46.72 -13.05 25.26
CA SER A 269 -46.86 -13.36 23.82
C SER A 269 -45.61 -14.02 23.21
N LYS A 270 -44.67 -14.51 24.02
CA LYS A 270 -43.37 -15.09 23.62
C LYS A 270 -42.44 -14.14 22.84
N SER A 271 -42.74 -12.84 22.81
CA SER A 271 -41.91 -11.82 22.17
C SER A 271 -40.75 -11.40 23.09
N ILE A 272 -39.59 -11.07 22.52
CA ILE A 272 -38.42 -10.59 23.28
C ILE A 272 -38.80 -9.31 24.04
N VAL A 273 -38.53 -9.27 25.35
CA VAL A 273 -38.74 -8.06 26.16
C VAL A 273 -37.66 -7.03 25.78
N PRO A 274 -38.04 -5.79 25.42
CA PRO A 274 -37.07 -4.76 25.06
C PRO A 274 -36.08 -4.45 26.19
N VAL A 275 -34.83 -4.18 25.84
CA VAL A 275 -33.72 -3.86 26.77
C VAL A 275 -34.06 -2.71 27.70
N GLU A 276 -34.66 -1.65 27.17
CA GLU A 276 -35.11 -0.50 27.96
C GLU A 276 -36.15 -0.90 29.02
N GLN A 277 -37.03 -1.87 28.75
CA GLN A 277 -38.01 -2.32 29.73
C GLN A 277 -37.34 -3.07 30.90
N CYS A 278 -36.39 -3.97 30.63
CA CYS A 278 -35.65 -4.67 31.69
C CYS A 278 -34.85 -3.68 32.55
N LEU A 279 -34.10 -2.78 31.91
CA LEU A 279 -33.28 -1.76 32.57
C LEU A 279 -34.14 -0.83 33.45
N MET A 280 -35.22 -0.28 32.89
CA MET A 280 -36.10 0.62 33.64
C MET A 280 -36.91 -0.10 34.72
N PHE A 281 -37.19 -1.39 34.56
CA PHE A 281 -37.81 -2.21 35.61
C PHE A 281 -36.90 -2.25 36.83
N TYR A 282 -35.62 -2.58 36.67
CA TYR A 282 -34.65 -2.57 37.77
C TYR A 282 -34.50 -1.19 38.42
N ILE A 283 -34.31 -0.14 37.62
CA ILE A 283 -34.11 1.23 38.12
C ILE A 283 -35.29 1.70 38.99
N LYS A 284 -36.53 1.39 38.60
CA LYS A 284 -37.72 1.73 39.39
C LYS A 284 -37.75 1.07 40.77
N HIS A 285 -37.08 -0.07 40.95
CA HIS A 285 -37.01 -0.76 42.25
C HIS A 285 -35.91 -0.20 43.17
N ILE A 286 -34.88 0.45 42.61
CA ILE A 286 -33.76 0.99 43.39
C ILE A 286 -33.77 2.52 43.53
N ALA A 287 -34.53 3.23 42.68
CA ALA A 287 -34.60 4.68 42.72
C ALA A 287 -35.29 5.17 44.01
N VAL A 288 -34.59 6.04 44.75
CA VAL A 288 -35.11 6.69 45.97
C VAL A 288 -35.97 7.92 45.64
N GLU A 289 -35.70 8.58 44.50
CA GLU A 289 -36.42 9.74 43.97
C GLU A 289 -37.13 9.42 42.63
N THR A 290 -37.52 10.45 41.88
CA THR A 290 -38.05 10.27 40.51
C THR A 290 -37.03 9.56 39.62
N PRO A 291 -37.35 8.37 39.07
CA PRO A 291 -36.43 7.65 38.20
C PRO A 291 -36.15 8.45 36.91
N PRO A 292 -35.02 8.21 36.24
CA PRO A 292 -34.75 8.82 34.93
C PRO A 292 -35.89 8.53 33.96
N ALA A 293 -36.27 9.53 33.16
CA ALA A 293 -37.45 9.44 32.29
C ALA A 293 -37.31 8.43 31.14
N SER A 294 -36.08 8.09 30.76
CA SER A 294 -35.77 7.15 29.67
C SER A 294 -34.36 6.58 29.78
N MET A 295 -34.08 5.51 29.04
CA MET A 295 -32.72 4.97 28.88
C MET A 295 -31.75 6.03 28.32
N SER A 296 -32.20 6.91 27.43
CA SER A 296 -31.36 7.99 26.88
C SER A 296 -30.91 9.00 27.93
N ALA A 297 -31.78 9.33 28.89
CA ALA A 297 -31.43 10.19 30.01
C ALA A 297 -30.37 9.54 30.90
N LEU A 298 -30.58 8.26 31.26
CA LEU A 298 -29.61 7.48 32.02
C LEU A 298 -28.25 7.41 31.32
N LEU A 299 -28.22 7.10 30.03
CA LEU A 299 -26.99 7.04 29.25
C LEU A 299 -26.25 8.38 29.20
N THR A 300 -26.97 9.50 29.25
CA THR A 300 -26.36 10.83 29.29
C THR A 300 -25.63 11.04 30.62
N MET A 301 -26.26 10.68 31.74
CA MET A 301 -25.64 10.75 33.08
C MET A 301 -24.43 9.81 33.19
N ALA A 302 -24.58 8.57 32.72
CA ALA A 302 -23.51 7.56 32.72
C ALA A 302 -22.30 7.99 31.89
N LYS A 303 -22.53 8.64 30.73
CA LYS A 303 -21.46 9.23 29.90
C LYS A 303 -20.70 10.32 30.63
N THR A 304 -21.41 11.18 31.35
CA THR A 304 -20.80 12.24 32.16
C THR A 304 -19.92 11.63 33.26
N ALA A 305 -20.44 10.67 34.02
CA ALA A 305 -19.70 9.99 35.08
C ALA A 305 -18.45 9.28 34.51
N SER A 306 -18.64 8.50 33.45
CA SER A 306 -17.55 7.81 32.75
C SER A 306 -16.48 8.75 32.19
N ALA A 307 -16.83 9.98 31.84
CA ALA A 307 -15.86 10.97 31.35
C ALA A 307 -15.01 11.59 32.46
N LEU A 308 -15.46 11.52 33.72
CA LEU A 308 -14.69 11.95 34.89
C LEU A 308 -13.71 10.87 35.35
N ASP A 309 -14.10 9.60 35.18
CA ASP A 309 -13.36 8.49 35.77
C ASP A 309 -12.46 7.71 34.80
N MET A 310 -12.74 7.75 33.49
CA MET A 310 -11.99 6.99 32.48
C MET A 310 -11.25 7.91 31.49
N PRO A 311 -10.17 7.42 30.87
CA PRO A 311 -9.51 8.12 29.77
C PRO A 311 -10.52 8.50 28.67
N PRO A 312 -10.49 9.75 28.15
CA PRO A 312 -11.46 10.24 27.17
C PRO A 312 -11.60 9.38 25.90
N LEU A 313 -10.53 8.66 25.52
CA LEU A 313 -10.53 7.73 24.41
C LEU A 313 -11.48 6.55 24.63
N LEU A 314 -11.44 5.96 25.82
CA LEU A 314 -12.25 4.79 26.17
C LEU A 314 -13.73 5.18 26.33
N THR A 315 -14.00 6.33 26.95
CA THR A 315 -15.37 6.89 27.02
C THR A 315 -15.92 7.18 25.62
N HIS A 316 -15.07 7.67 24.70
CA HIS A 316 -15.45 7.90 23.30
C HIS A 316 -15.83 6.60 22.60
N TYR A 317 -15.00 5.57 22.75
CA TYR A 317 -15.21 4.24 22.20
C TYR A 317 -16.51 3.62 22.73
N ALA A 318 -16.72 3.62 24.06
CA ALA A 318 -17.92 3.08 24.70
C ALA A 318 -19.21 3.80 24.28
N SER A 319 -19.14 5.10 23.95
CA SER A 319 -20.30 5.94 23.67
C SER A 319 -20.74 5.98 22.21
N LYS A 320 -19.87 5.60 21.27
CA LYS A 320 -20.13 5.74 19.82
C LYS A 320 -20.26 4.39 19.11
N ALA A 321 -21.17 4.36 18.13
CA ALA A 321 -21.39 3.21 17.25
C ALA A 321 -20.35 3.12 16.12
N ASP A 322 -19.83 4.26 15.65
CA ASP A 322 -18.94 4.29 14.48
C ASP A 322 -17.45 4.36 14.87
N SER A 323 -17.13 4.18 16.15
CA SER A 323 -15.75 4.27 16.64
C SER A 323 -15.14 2.87 16.74
N SER A 324 -14.19 2.55 15.86
CA SER A 324 -13.34 1.34 15.91
C SER A 324 -14.11 0.00 15.97
N LEU A 325 -13.90 -0.87 14.99
CA LEU A 325 -14.44 -2.22 15.01
C LEU A 325 -13.49 -3.17 15.73
N SER A 326 -14.07 -4.14 16.47
CA SER A 326 -13.33 -5.28 17.00
C SER A 326 -12.87 -6.20 15.87
N LEU A 327 -11.71 -6.84 16.06
CA LEU A 327 -11.27 -7.96 15.22
C LEU A 327 -12.39 -8.99 15.00
N ARG A 328 -12.41 -9.66 13.85
CA ARG A 328 -13.29 -10.82 13.61
C ARG A 328 -12.92 -11.97 14.57
N PRO A 329 -13.84 -12.91 14.89
CA PRO A 329 -13.56 -14.03 15.78
C PRO A 329 -12.32 -14.83 15.35
N SER A 330 -12.20 -15.18 14.06
CA SER A 330 -10.99 -15.82 13.51
C SER A 330 -9.72 -15.02 13.76
N SER A 331 -9.68 -13.74 13.37
CA SER A 331 -8.54 -12.84 13.58
C SER A 331 -8.19 -12.65 15.06
N TRP A 332 -9.18 -12.69 15.95
CA TRP A 332 -8.99 -12.58 17.39
C TRP A 332 -8.36 -13.85 17.98
N GLN A 333 -8.83 -15.02 17.56
CA GLN A 333 -8.29 -16.30 18.03
C GLN A 333 -6.83 -16.49 17.61
N ARG A 334 -6.43 -16.07 16.40
CA ARG A 334 -5.01 -16.10 15.95
C ARG A 334 -4.05 -15.38 16.88
N LEU A 335 -4.51 -14.38 17.63
CA LEU A 335 -3.67 -13.66 18.61
C LEU A 335 -3.31 -14.50 19.84
N PHE A 336 -4.20 -15.40 20.27
CA PHE A 336 -4.02 -16.20 21.49
C PHE A 336 -3.53 -17.60 21.18
N HIS A 337 -4.11 -18.20 20.16
CA HIS A 337 -3.80 -19.53 19.70
C HIS A 337 -2.84 -19.34 18.53
N ARG A 338 -1.59 -19.79 18.66
CA ARG A 338 -0.60 -19.83 17.57
C ARG A 338 -0.99 -20.83 16.46
N ASN A 339 -2.27 -21.18 16.40
CA ASN A 339 -2.88 -22.06 15.44
C ASN A 339 -3.22 -21.25 14.19
N VAL A 340 -3.36 -21.97 13.08
CA VAL A 340 -3.74 -21.45 11.77
C VAL A 340 -5.02 -22.14 11.33
N LEU A 341 -5.78 -21.46 10.48
CA LEU A 341 -6.92 -22.08 9.85
C LEU A 341 -6.44 -23.11 8.82
N THR A 342 -7.13 -24.25 8.76
CA THR A 342 -6.81 -25.31 7.80
C THR A 342 -6.80 -24.74 6.39
N ALA A 343 -5.70 -24.93 5.66
CA ALA A 343 -5.55 -24.43 4.31
C ALA A 343 -6.65 -25.03 3.43
N THR A 344 -7.66 -24.23 3.09
CA THR A 344 -8.48 -24.52 1.92
C THR A 344 -7.48 -24.56 0.77
N SER A 345 -7.35 -25.70 0.09
CA SER A 345 -6.47 -25.87 -1.05
C SER A 345 -6.58 -24.62 -1.90
N VAL A 346 -5.51 -23.83 -1.96
CA VAL A 346 -5.47 -22.64 -2.79
C VAL A 346 -5.45 -23.18 -4.20
N GLU A 347 -6.63 -23.44 -4.76
CA GLU A 347 -6.80 -23.45 -6.20
C GLU A 347 -6.39 -22.06 -6.64
N THR A 348 -5.14 -21.96 -7.10
CA THR A 348 -4.70 -20.87 -7.94
C THR A 348 -5.56 -20.95 -9.19
N HIS A 349 -6.80 -20.45 -9.12
CA HIS A 349 -7.52 -20.04 -10.30
C HIS A 349 -6.74 -18.86 -10.88
N ASP A 350 -5.75 -19.23 -11.68
CA ASP A 350 -5.08 -18.41 -12.69
C ASP A 350 -6.14 -17.98 -13.72
N GLU A 351 -7.02 -17.07 -13.33
CA GLU A 351 -7.84 -16.29 -14.26
C GLU A 351 -7.72 -14.78 -14.01
N ASP A 352 -6.59 -14.33 -13.45
CA ASP A 352 -6.13 -12.99 -13.75
C ASP A 352 -5.43 -13.04 -15.11
N VAL A 353 -6.20 -12.84 -16.18
CA VAL A 353 -5.68 -12.64 -17.54
C VAL A 353 -4.63 -11.52 -17.49
N TYR A 354 -3.36 -11.94 -17.51
CA TYR A 354 -2.20 -11.07 -17.48
C TYR A 354 -2.13 -10.25 -18.76
N LEU A 355 -2.52 -8.98 -18.69
CA LEU A 355 -2.11 -8.00 -19.67
C LEU A 355 -0.70 -7.52 -19.31
N ASP A 356 0.24 -7.85 -20.19
CA ASP A 356 1.61 -7.35 -20.20
C ASP A 356 1.70 -5.87 -19.81
N PHE A 357 2.63 -5.57 -18.90
CA PHE A 357 3.01 -4.20 -18.54
C PHE A 357 3.57 -3.47 -19.77
N GLN A 358 2.70 -2.88 -20.59
CA GLN A 358 3.12 -1.94 -21.62
C GLN A 358 3.45 -0.59 -20.97
N THR A 359 4.73 -0.25 -20.91
CA THR A 359 5.15 1.10 -20.56
C THR A 359 4.67 2.10 -21.61
N THR A 360 4.01 3.13 -21.09
CA THR A 360 3.65 4.40 -21.71
C THR A 360 4.57 4.86 -22.84
N HIS A 361 4.04 4.96 -24.05
CA HIS A 361 4.43 6.04 -24.95
C HIS A 361 3.95 7.35 -24.31
N GLN A 362 4.87 8.22 -23.90
CA GLN A 362 4.52 9.62 -23.71
C GLN A 362 4.16 10.20 -25.08
N THR A 363 2.90 10.08 -25.47
CA THR A 363 2.33 11.08 -26.36
C THR A 363 2.28 12.35 -25.53
N SER A 364 3.27 13.22 -25.77
CA SER A 364 3.18 14.62 -25.39
C SER A 364 2.05 15.26 -26.18
N THR A 365 0.80 14.93 -25.85
CA THR A 365 -0.30 15.83 -26.12
C THR A 365 -0.13 16.98 -25.16
N THR A 366 0.12 18.17 -25.70
CA THR A 366 -0.16 19.45 -25.06
C THR A 366 -1.40 19.34 -24.17
N PRO A 367 -1.46 20.00 -23.00
CA PRO A 367 -2.60 19.88 -22.11
C PRO A 367 -3.85 20.40 -22.82
N SER A 368 -4.54 19.49 -23.50
CA SER A 368 -5.91 19.69 -23.94
C SER A 368 -6.70 19.96 -22.67
N ASP A 369 -7.39 21.09 -22.64
CA ASP A 369 -8.15 21.56 -21.49
C ASP A 369 -9.34 20.62 -21.27
N GLN A 370 -9.11 19.44 -20.67
CA GLN A 370 -10.12 18.41 -20.40
C GLN A 370 -11.30 18.98 -19.59
N LEU A 371 -11.08 20.05 -18.82
CA LEU A 371 -12.12 20.80 -18.12
C LEU A 371 -13.01 21.63 -19.08
N LYS A 372 -12.44 22.15 -20.18
CA LYS A 372 -13.23 22.75 -21.28
C LYS A 372 -14.04 21.70 -22.03
N GLN A 373 -13.49 20.50 -22.23
CA GLN A 373 -14.21 19.40 -22.87
C GLN A 373 -15.31 18.82 -21.99
N LEU A 374 -15.07 18.73 -20.68
CA LEU A 374 -16.12 18.39 -19.73
C LEU A 374 -17.27 19.39 -19.78
N ARG A 375 -16.98 20.70 -19.89
CA ARG A 375 -18.02 21.73 -20.09
C ARG A 375 -18.81 21.52 -21.39
N GLN A 376 -18.14 21.14 -22.48
CA GLN A 376 -18.82 20.80 -23.75
C GLN A 376 -19.70 19.55 -23.61
N LEU A 377 -19.23 18.52 -22.90
CA LEU A 377 -20.04 17.33 -22.60
C LEU A 377 -21.26 17.67 -21.74
N GLN A 378 -21.11 18.56 -20.75
CA GLN A 378 -22.23 19.03 -19.92
C GLN A 378 -23.25 19.82 -20.75
N GLN A 379 -22.83 20.59 -21.75
CA GLN A 379 -23.72 21.31 -22.67
C GLN A 379 -24.58 20.37 -23.54
N CYS A 380 -24.24 19.08 -23.65
CA CYS A 380 -25.09 18.11 -24.34
C CYS A 380 -26.44 17.86 -23.62
N PHE A 381 -26.57 18.30 -22.34
CA PHE A 381 -27.72 18.02 -21.46
C PHE A 381 -28.67 19.22 -21.23
N SER A 382 -28.70 20.23 -22.12
CA SER A 382 -29.45 21.49 -21.96
C SER A 382 -30.81 21.41 -21.21
N PRO A 383 -31.14 22.43 -20.38
CA PRO A 383 -32.31 22.42 -19.49
C PRO A 383 -33.69 22.41 -20.18
N SER A 384 -33.75 22.56 -21.50
CA SER A 384 -34.99 22.47 -22.31
C SER A 384 -35.40 21.03 -22.67
N MET A 385 -34.76 20.01 -22.09
CA MET A 385 -34.90 18.59 -22.46
C MET A 385 -35.77 17.81 -21.45
N VAL A 386 -37.09 17.99 -21.48
CA VAL A 386 -38.04 17.22 -20.66
C VAL A 386 -38.67 16.08 -21.49
N GLY A 387 -38.66 14.85 -20.96
CA GLY A 387 -39.33 13.68 -21.58
C GLY A 387 -38.46 12.81 -22.52
N GLN A 388 -39.10 11.85 -23.22
CA GLN A 388 -38.46 10.85 -24.10
C GLN A 388 -37.72 11.50 -25.30
N THR A 389 -38.24 12.61 -25.82
CA THR A 389 -37.65 13.44 -26.88
C THR A 389 -36.32 14.08 -26.46
N GLY A 390 -36.21 14.50 -25.19
CA GLY A 390 -34.96 15.05 -24.63
C GLY A 390 -33.82 14.03 -24.58
N ARG A 391 -34.13 12.75 -24.33
CA ARG A 391 -33.13 11.69 -24.29
C ARG A 391 -32.53 11.37 -25.65
N ARG A 392 -33.34 11.27 -26.71
CA ARG A 392 -32.84 10.97 -28.06
C ARG A 392 -31.91 12.08 -28.53
N LYS A 393 -32.32 13.34 -28.34
CA LYS A 393 -31.52 14.53 -28.67
C LYS A 393 -30.22 14.62 -27.84
N ALA A 394 -30.24 14.26 -26.56
CA ALA A 394 -29.03 14.18 -25.73
C ALA A 394 -28.06 13.09 -26.23
N ILE A 395 -28.56 11.92 -26.63
CA ILE A 395 -27.74 10.86 -27.24
C ILE A 395 -27.14 11.34 -28.57
N ASP A 396 -27.92 12.02 -29.40
CA ASP A 396 -27.45 12.57 -30.68
C ASP A 396 -26.37 13.63 -30.48
N ASN A 397 -26.54 14.52 -29.48
CA ASN A 397 -25.54 15.51 -29.08
C ASN A 397 -24.25 14.86 -28.58
N ILE A 398 -24.35 13.79 -27.77
CA ILE A 398 -23.18 13.04 -27.28
C ILE A 398 -22.49 12.30 -28.45
N ASN A 399 -23.25 11.73 -29.39
CA ASN A 399 -22.69 11.10 -30.58
C ASN A 399 -21.94 12.12 -31.45
N ALA A 400 -22.49 13.32 -31.63
CA ALA A 400 -21.83 14.42 -32.32
C ALA A 400 -20.55 14.87 -31.59
N PHE A 401 -20.58 14.94 -30.25
CA PHE A 401 -19.40 15.22 -29.43
C PHE A 401 -18.31 14.14 -29.55
N LEU A 402 -18.70 12.86 -29.59
CA LEU A 402 -17.79 11.71 -29.72
C LEU A 402 -17.21 11.56 -31.14
N ALA A 403 -17.95 11.98 -32.18
CA ALA A 403 -17.52 11.91 -33.58
C ALA A 403 -16.34 12.84 -33.90
N VAL A 404 -16.06 13.84 -33.05
CA VAL A 404 -14.87 14.71 -33.15
C VAL A 404 -13.67 14.02 -32.48
N SER A 405 -13.36 12.80 -32.91
CA SER A 405 -12.59 11.79 -32.16
C SER A 405 -11.07 12.03 -32.04
N ASN A 406 -10.52 13.14 -32.57
CA ASN A 406 -9.08 13.43 -32.48
C ASN A 406 -8.69 14.43 -31.38
N SER A 407 -9.65 14.95 -30.60
CA SER A 407 -9.39 16.06 -29.65
C SER A 407 -9.69 15.72 -28.19
N ASN A 408 -10.57 14.74 -27.91
CA ASN A 408 -11.16 14.53 -26.57
C ASN A 408 -10.27 13.68 -25.64
N GLY A 409 -10.08 14.12 -24.40
CA GLY A 409 -9.34 13.38 -23.38
C GLY A 409 -10.03 12.06 -22.99
N VAL A 410 -9.23 11.02 -22.71
CA VAL A 410 -9.68 9.63 -22.51
C VAL A 410 -10.79 9.50 -21.46
N ILE A 411 -10.64 10.16 -20.30
CA ILE A 411 -11.66 10.14 -19.22
C ILE A 411 -12.95 10.81 -19.65
N VAL A 412 -12.88 11.93 -20.40
CA VAL A 412 -14.08 12.65 -20.87
C VAL A 412 -14.85 11.79 -21.87
N THR A 413 -14.13 11.08 -22.75
CA THR A 413 -14.70 10.10 -23.69
C THR A 413 -15.37 8.94 -22.96
N MET A 414 -14.73 8.37 -21.93
CA MET A 414 -15.30 7.30 -21.10
C MET A 414 -16.57 7.78 -20.37
N LEU A 415 -16.56 8.98 -19.80
CA LEU A 415 -17.73 9.59 -19.15
C LEU A 415 -18.88 9.84 -20.14
N ALA A 416 -18.58 10.31 -21.36
CA ALA A 416 -19.58 10.50 -22.40
C ALA A 416 -20.23 9.17 -22.82
N ASN A 417 -19.43 8.12 -22.99
CA ASN A 417 -19.91 6.77 -23.29
C ASN A 417 -20.73 6.18 -22.13
N TRP A 418 -20.35 6.44 -20.88
CA TRP A 418 -21.13 6.04 -19.71
C TRP A 418 -22.51 6.69 -19.68
N CYS A 419 -22.58 8.01 -19.91
CA CYS A 419 -23.86 8.73 -20.00
C CYS A 419 -24.76 8.18 -21.11
N LYS A 420 -24.18 7.88 -22.28
CA LYS A 420 -24.90 7.24 -23.40
C LYS A 420 -25.44 5.87 -22.98
N LYS A 421 -24.65 5.03 -22.30
CA LYS A 421 -25.08 3.72 -21.77
C LYS A 421 -26.23 3.86 -20.77
N LEU A 422 -26.10 4.76 -19.80
CA LEU A 422 -27.14 5.00 -18.78
C LEU A 422 -28.48 5.40 -19.42
N MET A 423 -28.43 6.25 -20.45
CA MET A 423 -29.63 6.60 -21.19
C MET A 423 -30.14 5.40 -21.99
N GLN A 424 -29.32 4.70 -22.77
CA GLN A 424 -29.77 3.61 -23.65
C GLN A 424 -30.27 2.35 -22.93
N LYS A 425 -29.50 1.87 -21.95
CA LYS A 425 -29.67 0.57 -21.28
C LYS A 425 -29.92 0.68 -19.76
N GLY A 426 -29.99 1.90 -19.21
CA GLY A 426 -30.32 2.09 -17.81
C GLY A 426 -29.19 1.84 -16.81
N GLY A 427 -29.53 2.00 -15.54
CA GLY A 427 -28.70 1.69 -14.38
C GLY A 427 -29.23 0.45 -13.66
N ARG A 428 -28.79 0.20 -12.41
CA ARG A 428 -29.20 -1.01 -11.65
C ARG A 428 -30.70 -1.14 -11.40
N VAL A 429 -31.39 -0.01 -11.22
CA VAL A 429 -32.79 0.01 -10.77
C VAL A 429 -33.77 0.28 -11.92
N LYS A 430 -33.35 1.07 -12.92
CA LYS A 430 -34.23 1.51 -14.01
C LYS A 430 -33.65 1.07 -15.35
N SER A 431 -34.49 0.46 -16.18
CA SER A 431 -34.13 -0.04 -17.52
C SER A 431 -33.62 1.05 -18.46
N LYS A 432 -34.01 2.32 -18.25
CA LYS A 432 -33.52 3.48 -19.02
C LYS A 432 -33.55 4.77 -18.18
N LEU A 433 -32.46 5.54 -18.13
CA LEU A 433 -32.43 6.84 -17.43
C LEU A 433 -32.86 8.00 -18.34
N VAL A 434 -33.49 9.03 -17.74
CA VAL A 434 -33.74 10.32 -18.40
C VAL A 434 -32.47 11.18 -18.40
N ALA A 435 -32.36 12.10 -19.36
CA ALA A 435 -31.15 12.91 -19.60
C ALA A 435 -30.71 13.70 -18.34
N SER A 436 -31.65 14.30 -17.60
CA SER A 436 -31.37 15.05 -16.38
C SER A 436 -30.78 14.18 -15.25
N THR A 437 -31.18 12.91 -15.15
CA THR A 437 -30.59 11.97 -14.18
C THR A 437 -29.16 11.60 -14.57
N ALA A 438 -28.91 11.35 -15.86
CA ALA A 438 -27.55 11.10 -16.35
C ALA A 438 -26.63 12.32 -16.14
N GLU A 439 -27.12 13.53 -16.38
CA GLU A 439 -26.41 14.79 -16.10
C GLU A 439 -26.08 14.95 -14.61
N THR A 440 -27.02 14.62 -13.73
CA THR A 440 -26.82 14.64 -12.28
C THR A 440 -25.72 13.66 -11.86
N TYR A 441 -25.71 12.46 -12.44
CA TYR A 441 -24.71 11.42 -12.16
C TYR A 441 -23.32 11.87 -12.64
N LEU A 442 -23.24 12.39 -13.87
CA LEU A 442 -22.03 12.96 -14.44
C LEU A 442 -21.48 14.08 -13.55
N SER A 443 -22.32 15.04 -13.17
CA SER A 443 -21.91 16.20 -12.38
C SER A 443 -21.42 15.84 -10.97
N THR A 444 -21.81 14.66 -10.46
CA THR A 444 -21.37 14.17 -9.14
C THR A 444 -19.89 13.77 -9.15
N ILE A 445 -19.37 13.18 -10.22
CA ILE A 445 -18.01 12.61 -10.25
C ILE A 445 -17.07 13.28 -11.27
N ALA A 446 -17.60 13.89 -12.34
CA ALA A 446 -16.80 14.19 -13.52
C ALA A 446 -15.74 15.28 -13.31
N ARG A 447 -16.07 16.37 -12.61
CA ARG A 447 -15.12 17.46 -12.37
C ARG A 447 -13.92 17.03 -11.52
N PRO A 448 -14.10 16.42 -10.32
CA PRO A 448 -12.96 15.94 -9.55
C PRO A 448 -12.23 14.79 -10.26
N LEU A 449 -12.93 13.86 -10.91
CA LEU A 449 -12.31 12.76 -11.65
C LEU A 449 -11.41 13.28 -12.78
N VAL A 450 -11.89 14.23 -13.60
CA VAL A 450 -11.08 14.86 -14.65
C VAL A 450 -9.89 15.60 -14.05
N ALA A 451 -10.07 16.37 -12.98
CA ALA A 451 -9.00 17.12 -12.34
C ALA A 451 -7.88 16.21 -11.78
N HIS A 452 -8.24 15.10 -11.13
CA HIS A 452 -7.28 14.14 -10.58
C HIS A 452 -6.67 13.22 -11.65
N SER A 453 -7.38 12.99 -12.76
CA SER A 453 -6.87 12.18 -13.89
C SER A 453 -5.79 12.87 -14.72
N GLN A 454 -5.67 14.21 -14.68
CA GLN A 454 -4.61 14.93 -15.42
C GLN A 454 -3.20 14.59 -14.93
N THR A 455 -3.08 14.15 -13.67
CA THR A 455 -1.83 13.65 -13.08
C THR A 455 -1.67 12.14 -13.20
N PHE A 456 -2.70 11.47 -13.72
CA PHE A 456 -2.75 10.03 -13.93
C PHE A 456 -2.18 9.70 -15.31
N GLY A 457 -1.45 8.59 -15.43
CA GLY A 457 -0.85 8.14 -16.69
C GLY A 457 -1.89 7.66 -17.71
N ASP A 458 -1.54 6.64 -18.51
CA ASP A 458 -2.53 6.01 -19.39
C ASP A 458 -3.60 5.28 -18.56
N VAL A 459 -4.80 5.85 -18.56
CA VAL A 459 -5.99 5.37 -17.87
C VAL A 459 -6.40 3.97 -18.31
N ARG A 460 -6.11 3.59 -19.57
CA ARG A 460 -6.49 2.28 -20.12
C ARG A 460 -5.54 1.15 -19.73
N ALA A 461 -4.30 1.48 -19.38
CA ALA A 461 -3.28 0.53 -18.94
C ALA A 461 -3.09 0.54 -17.41
N ALA A 462 -3.98 1.22 -16.67
CA ALA A 462 -3.86 1.36 -15.23
C ALA A 462 -4.31 0.09 -14.49
N SER A 463 -3.51 -0.35 -13.52
CA SER A 463 -3.81 -1.46 -12.60
C SER A 463 -4.96 -1.12 -11.64
N ALA A 464 -5.54 -2.16 -11.00
CA ALA A 464 -6.59 -2.02 -9.99
C ALA A 464 -6.20 -1.02 -8.88
N ASP A 465 -4.99 -1.15 -8.32
CA ASP A 465 -4.50 -0.27 -7.25
C ASP A 465 -4.37 1.20 -7.69
N GLN A 466 -4.02 1.44 -8.95
CA GLN A 466 -3.89 2.81 -9.48
C GLN A 466 -5.26 3.46 -9.60
N TRP A 467 -6.25 2.72 -10.09
CA TRP A 467 -7.64 3.17 -10.15
C TRP A 467 -8.24 3.36 -8.74
N GLU A 468 -7.95 2.47 -7.78
CA GLU A 468 -8.32 2.66 -6.37
C GLU A 468 -7.75 3.96 -5.81
N ALA A 469 -6.46 4.23 -6.07
CA ALA A 469 -5.83 5.47 -5.65
C ALA A 469 -6.49 6.71 -6.27
N LEU A 470 -6.82 6.67 -7.57
CA LEU A 470 -7.53 7.75 -8.26
C LEU A 470 -8.93 7.98 -7.66
N TYR A 471 -9.69 6.93 -7.42
CA TYR A 471 -11.02 7.05 -6.84
C TYR A 471 -10.99 7.52 -5.40
N GLU A 472 -10.03 7.06 -4.59
CA GLU A 472 -9.82 7.59 -3.26
C GLU A 472 -9.51 9.10 -3.28
N ASP A 473 -8.66 9.57 -4.20
CA ASP A 473 -8.38 10.99 -4.35
C ASP A 473 -9.64 11.79 -4.73
N VAL A 474 -10.48 11.25 -5.62
CA VAL A 474 -11.79 11.83 -5.95
C VAL A 474 -12.71 11.87 -4.74
N LEU A 475 -12.82 10.78 -3.97
CA LEU A 475 -13.66 10.72 -2.77
C LEU A 475 -13.18 11.67 -1.67
N ASN A 476 -11.87 11.91 -1.58
CA ASN A 476 -11.25 12.84 -0.64
C ASN A 476 -11.52 14.31 -0.99
N SER A 477 -11.99 14.60 -2.21
CA SER A 477 -12.45 15.94 -2.60
C SER A 477 -13.82 16.32 -2.03
N ALA A 478 -14.58 15.36 -1.49
CA ALA A 478 -15.89 15.57 -0.93
C ALA A 478 -15.83 16.32 0.42
N LYS A 479 -16.64 17.38 0.56
CA LYS A 479 -16.66 18.23 1.77
C LYS A 479 -17.47 17.64 2.94
N THR A 480 -18.35 16.68 2.67
CA THR A 480 -19.26 16.06 3.66
C THR A 480 -19.34 14.56 3.44
N SER A 481 -19.62 13.80 4.50
CA SER A 481 -19.80 12.34 4.44
C SER A 481 -20.89 11.93 3.45
N SER A 482 -22.05 12.59 3.49
CA SER A 482 -23.15 12.35 2.54
C SER A 482 -22.77 12.64 1.07
N SER A 483 -21.91 13.62 0.82
CA SER A 483 -21.41 13.88 -0.54
C SER A 483 -20.40 12.81 -0.97
N ARG A 484 -19.55 12.33 -0.05
CA ARG A 484 -18.59 11.24 -0.31
C ARG A 484 -19.33 9.95 -0.66
N ALA A 485 -20.43 9.64 0.05
CA ALA A 485 -21.35 8.55 -0.23
C ALA A 485 -21.87 8.55 -1.66
N LYS A 486 -22.49 9.66 -2.06
CA LYS A 486 -23.06 9.85 -3.40
C LYS A 486 -21.99 9.72 -4.47
N MET A 487 -20.81 10.29 -4.23
CA MET A 487 -19.68 10.22 -5.15
C MET A 487 -19.18 8.78 -5.33
N ARG A 488 -19.03 8.03 -4.24
CA ARG A 488 -18.62 6.61 -4.28
C ARG A 488 -19.59 5.72 -5.03
N ASN A 489 -20.88 5.85 -4.77
CA ASN A 489 -21.92 5.13 -5.52
C ASN A 489 -21.78 5.34 -7.03
N ARG A 490 -21.52 6.59 -7.45
CA ARG A 490 -21.38 6.94 -8.86
C ARG A 490 -20.05 6.48 -9.44
N LEU A 491 -18.96 6.50 -8.67
CA LEU A 491 -17.67 5.94 -9.08
C LEU A 491 -17.76 4.42 -9.27
N TYR A 492 -18.44 3.71 -8.38
CA TYR A 492 -18.66 2.28 -8.51
C TYR A 492 -19.48 1.91 -9.77
N GLU A 493 -20.60 2.58 -10.01
CA GLU A 493 -21.40 2.38 -11.22
C GLU A 493 -20.63 2.74 -12.51
N PHE A 494 -19.77 3.76 -12.44
CA PHE A 494 -18.89 4.15 -13.53
C PHE A 494 -17.81 3.09 -13.77
N HIS A 495 -17.15 2.61 -12.72
CA HIS A 495 -16.07 1.63 -12.82
C HIS A 495 -16.58 0.27 -13.28
N HIS A 496 -17.75 -0.17 -12.80
CA HIS A 496 -18.40 -1.37 -13.32
C HIS A 496 -18.66 -1.27 -14.83
N PHE A 497 -19.13 -0.11 -15.30
CA PHE A 497 -19.28 0.13 -16.74
C PHE A 497 -17.94 0.06 -17.48
N LEU A 498 -16.86 0.52 -16.85
CA LEU A 498 -15.51 0.47 -17.42
C LEU A 498 -14.97 -0.96 -17.53
N VAL A 499 -15.18 -1.79 -16.51
CA VAL A 499 -14.88 -3.23 -16.54
C VAL A 499 -15.64 -3.88 -17.69
N ASP A 500 -16.96 -3.68 -17.75
CA ASP A 500 -17.83 -4.31 -18.77
C ASP A 500 -17.51 -3.86 -20.21
N SER A 501 -17.15 -2.59 -20.41
CA SER A 501 -17.09 -1.97 -21.75
C SER A 501 -15.67 -1.75 -22.28
N TYR A 502 -14.67 -1.79 -21.41
CA TYR A 502 -13.26 -1.52 -21.75
C TYR A 502 -12.30 -2.58 -21.20
N ALA A 503 -12.79 -3.68 -20.61
CA ALA A 503 -11.98 -4.77 -20.05
C ALA A 503 -10.91 -4.27 -19.05
N LEU A 504 -11.28 -3.27 -18.25
CA LEU A 504 -10.42 -2.75 -17.19
C LEU A 504 -10.41 -3.70 -15.99
N PRO A 505 -9.34 -3.70 -15.17
CA PRO A 505 -9.22 -4.60 -14.03
C PRO A 505 -10.35 -4.35 -13.02
N HIS A 506 -10.86 -5.43 -12.41
CA HIS A 506 -11.88 -5.33 -11.39
C HIS A 506 -11.35 -4.61 -10.14
N ILE A 507 -12.19 -3.79 -9.52
CA ILE A 507 -11.87 -3.09 -8.28
C ILE A 507 -13.06 -3.18 -7.34
N ASP A 508 -12.77 -3.51 -6.10
CA ASP A 508 -13.75 -3.59 -5.04
C ASP A 508 -14.08 -2.17 -4.50
N LEU A 509 -14.88 -1.42 -5.26
CA LEU A 509 -15.42 -0.13 -4.82
C LEU A 509 -16.78 -0.34 -4.18
N ASP A 510 -16.84 -0.47 -2.86
CA ASP A 510 -18.12 -0.70 -2.19
C ASP A 510 -19.13 0.44 -2.42
N SER A 511 -20.30 0.09 -2.96
CA SER A 511 -21.50 0.95 -3.03
C SER A 511 -21.75 1.68 -1.70
N ALA A 512 -22.15 2.94 -1.72
CA ALA A 512 -22.49 3.70 -0.51
C ALA A 512 -23.82 3.29 0.15
N ASN A 513 -24.60 2.35 -0.41
CA ASN A 513 -25.57 1.62 0.42
C ASN A 513 -24.88 0.66 1.40
N ALA A 514 -23.63 0.29 1.11
CA ALA A 514 -22.68 -0.33 2.05
C ALA A 514 -21.86 0.75 2.82
N GLU A 515 -22.45 1.92 3.12
CA GLU A 515 -21.88 2.84 4.13
C GLU A 515 -21.91 2.29 5.55
N LYS A 516 -22.69 1.23 5.76
CA LYS A 516 -22.43 0.29 6.84
C LYS A 516 -21.53 -0.84 6.35
N GLN A 517 -20.33 -0.44 5.89
CA GLN A 517 -19.06 -0.96 6.37
C GLN A 517 -18.65 -2.33 5.75
N ARG A 518 -17.63 -2.30 4.88
CA ARG A 518 -16.63 -3.36 4.71
C ARG A 518 -15.32 -2.72 5.13
N VAL A 519 -15.14 -2.55 6.43
CA VAL A 519 -13.81 -2.23 6.95
C VAL A 519 -13.10 -3.58 6.95
N ASP A 520 -12.03 -3.70 6.18
CA ASP A 520 -11.18 -4.91 6.16
C ASP A 520 -10.46 -5.00 7.52
N VAL A 521 -11.11 -5.63 8.49
CA VAL A 521 -10.65 -5.75 9.86
C VAL A 521 -9.80 -7.00 9.99
N ASN A 522 -8.49 -6.85 9.76
CA ASN A 522 -7.54 -7.92 9.94
C ASN A 522 -6.15 -7.43 10.37
N ILE A 523 -5.40 -8.29 11.04
CA ILE A 523 -4.03 -8.02 11.49
C ILE A 523 -3.14 -9.25 11.30
N ILE A 524 -1.84 -9.04 11.41
CA ILE A 524 -0.78 -10.05 11.40
C ILE A 524 -0.22 -10.12 12.81
N THR A 525 -0.17 -11.31 13.39
CA THR A 525 0.39 -11.51 14.74
C THR A 525 1.93 -11.51 14.69
N PRO A 526 2.65 -11.27 15.80
CA PRO A 526 4.11 -11.35 15.77
C PRO A 526 4.67 -12.71 15.39
N ALA A 527 3.98 -13.80 15.78
CA ALA A 527 4.33 -15.15 15.33
C ALA A 527 4.19 -15.29 13.82
N GLU A 528 3.07 -14.86 13.23
CA GLU A 528 2.85 -14.88 11.77
C GLU A 528 3.86 -14.01 11.02
N PHE A 529 4.21 -12.85 11.57
CA PHE A 529 5.25 -12.01 11.01
C PHE A 529 6.60 -12.74 10.95
N ARG A 530 7.01 -13.42 12.04
CA ARG A 530 8.25 -14.23 12.06
C ARG A 530 8.17 -15.44 11.12
N ARG A 531 7.03 -16.12 11.04
CA ARG A 531 6.81 -17.22 10.07
C ARG A 531 6.94 -16.73 8.62
N ALA A 532 6.34 -15.59 8.29
CA ALA A 532 6.42 -15.02 6.94
C ALA A 532 7.85 -14.62 6.57
N LEU A 533 8.62 -14.08 7.53
CA LEU A 533 10.06 -13.87 7.34
C LEU A 533 10.80 -15.17 7.08
N ALA A 534 10.53 -16.22 7.86
CA ALA A 534 11.15 -17.53 7.68
C ALA A 534 10.82 -18.16 6.32
N LEU A 535 9.58 -18.05 5.83
CA LEU A 535 9.20 -18.50 4.49
C LEU A 535 9.96 -17.76 3.39
N ILE A 536 10.12 -16.44 3.51
CA ILE A 536 10.89 -15.66 2.54
C ILE A 536 12.37 -16.07 2.58
N ASP A 537 12.95 -16.19 3.78
CA ASP A 537 14.37 -16.52 3.98
C ASP A 537 14.73 -17.92 3.46
N THR A 538 13.80 -18.89 3.58
CA THR A 538 14.00 -20.29 3.15
C THR A 538 13.61 -20.56 1.69
N SER A 539 13.09 -19.56 0.97
CA SER A 539 12.72 -19.72 -0.44
C SER A 539 13.93 -19.85 -1.37
N GLN A 540 13.74 -20.53 -2.50
CA GLN A 540 14.75 -20.71 -3.55
C GLN A 540 14.87 -19.50 -4.49
N GLN A 541 14.15 -18.41 -4.23
CA GLN A 541 14.24 -17.18 -5.02
C GLN A 541 15.64 -16.56 -4.93
N PRO A 542 16.13 -15.81 -5.93
CA PRO A 542 17.44 -15.16 -5.84
C PRO A 542 17.56 -14.25 -4.61
N GLU A 543 18.74 -14.26 -3.95
CA GLU A 543 19.01 -13.56 -2.67
C GLU A 543 18.54 -12.11 -2.68
N ARG A 544 18.78 -11.38 -3.77
CA ARG A 544 18.37 -9.99 -3.91
C ARG A 544 16.86 -9.81 -3.69
N PHE A 545 16.04 -10.66 -4.31
CA PHE A 545 14.59 -10.56 -4.20
C PHE A 545 14.13 -10.92 -2.80
N ARG A 546 14.68 -11.98 -2.20
CA ARG A 546 14.40 -12.34 -0.80
C ARG A 546 14.72 -11.18 0.14
N THR A 547 15.91 -10.57 0.01
CA THR A 547 16.32 -9.41 0.82
C THR A 547 15.36 -8.22 0.65
N MET A 548 14.96 -7.89 -0.58
CA MET A 548 14.02 -6.79 -0.84
C MET A 548 12.61 -7.07 -0.27
N GLN A 549 12.11 -8.30 -0.41
CA GLN A 549 10.81 -8.73 0.11
C GLN A 549 10.81 -8.77 1.64
N LYS A 550 11.87 -9.31 2.26
CA LYS A 550 12.11 -9.31 3.71
C LYS A 550 12.08 -7.89 4.27
N LEU A 551 12.88 -6.99 3.71
CA LEU A 551 12.91 -5.60 4.14
C LEU A 551 11.56 -4.91 3.92
N SER A 552 10.86 -5.19 2.82
CA SER A 552 9.54 -4.62 2.56
C SER A 552 8.50 -5.11 3.58
N LEU A 553 8.49 -6.40 3.92
CA LEU A 553 7.64 -6.96 4.98
C LEU A 553 7.93 -6.29 6.34
N ILE A 554 9.21 -6.15 6.71
CA ILE A 554 9.64 -5.47 7.94
C ILE A 554 9.18 -4.00 7.95
N LEU A 555 9.40 -3.26 6.87
CA LEU A 555 8.98 -1.85 6.75
C LEU A 555 7.46 -1.70 6.82
N GLY A 556 6.70 -2.63 6.24
CA GLY A 556 5.25 -2.67 6.35
C GLY A 556 4.78 -2.91 7.79
N TYR A 557 5.36 -3.91 8.46
CA TYR A 557 4.93 -4.36 9.79
C TYR A 557 5.41 -3.45 10.94
N ARG A 558 6.67 -3.03 10.91
CA ARG A 558 7.30 -2.23 11.98
C ARG A 558 7.02 -0.74 11.84
N LEU A 559 6.86 -0.23 10.63
CA LEU A 559 6.74 1.22 10.37
C LEU A 559 5.38 1.63 9.76
N GLY A 560 4.50 0.68 9.45
CA GLY A 560 3.18 0.95 8.87
C GLY A 560 3.23 1.66 7.51
N ILE A 561 4.32 1.47 6.77
CA ILE A 561 4.55 2.08 5.45
C ILE A 561 3.55 1.51 4.44
N ARG A 562 2.90 2.40 3.67
CA ARG A 562 1.96 1.98 2.61
C ARG A 562 2.73 1.29 1.47
N ARG A 563 2.09 0.38 0.75
CA ARG A 563 2.67 -0.33 -0.41
C ARG A 563 3.37 0.61 -1.41
N SER A 564 2.69 1.68 -1.83
CA SER A 564 3.29 2.69 -2.73
C SER A 564 4.40 3.52 -2.09
N GLU A 565 4.38 3.72 -0.76
CA GLU A 565 5.48 4.36 -0.02
C GLU A 565 6.73 3.50 -0.05
N CYS A 566 6.56 2.19 0.17
CA CYS A 566 7.64 1.21 0.19
C CYS A 566 8.26 1.07 -1.21
N ALA A 567 7.44 0.90 -2.24
CA ALA A 567 7.91 0.76 -3.63
C ALA A 567 8.70 1.98 -4.11
N GLY A 568 8.25 3.18 -3.75
CA GLY A 568 8.84 4.44 -4.18
C GLY A 568 9.97 4.97 -3.31
N LEU A 569 10.41 4.23 -2.29
CA LEU A 569 11.44 4.68 -1.35
C LEU A 569 12.79 4.85 -2.07
N GLN A 570 13.47 5.98 -1.87
CA GLN A 570 14.79 6.23 -2.46
C GLN A 570 15.91 6.02 -1.44
N ILE A 571 17.15 5.79 -1.90
CA ILE A 571 18.32 5.65 -1.02
C ILE A 571 18.50 6.86 -0.09
N LYS A 572 18.22 8.08 -0.57
CA LYS A 572 18.29 9.30 0.25
C LYS A 572 17.21 9.44 1.31
N ASP A 573 16.15 8.64 1.22
CA ASP A 573 15.03 8.70 2.15
C ASP A 573 15.35 7.91 3.42
N VAL A 574 16.43 7.12 3.43
CA VAL A 574 17.04 6.54 4.63
C VAL A 574 18.19 7.44 5.08
N THR A 575 17.97 8.23 6.13
CA THR A 575 18.85 9.33 6.57
C THR A 575 19.57 9.02 7.89
N TYR A 576 20.70 9.72 8.14
CA TYR A 576 21.50 9.66 9.39
C TYR A 576 22.17 8.32 9.70
N LEU A 577 22.57 7.58 8.67
CA LEU A 577 23.20 6.26 8.81
C LEU A 577 24.73 6.26 8.66
N PHE A 578 25.37 7.42 8.51
CA PHE A 578 26.76 7.48 8.06
C PHE A 578 27.54 8.52 8.87
N ASP A 579 28.61 8.01 9.50
CA ASP A 579 29.76 8.68 10.13
C ASP A 579 29.94 8.38 11.63
N ASN A 580 28.93 7.81 12.30
CA ASN A 580 29.10 7.22 13.63
C ASN A 580 27.94 6.25 13.93
N ASP A 581 28.22 5.00 14.31
CA ASP A 581 27.18 4.03 14.77
C ASP A 581 26.44 4.53 16.03
N ALA A 582 26.88 5.65 16.60
CA ALA A 582 26.26 6.37 17.70
C ALA A 582 25.00 7.19 17.33
N PHE A 583 24.68 7.39 16.04
CA PHE A 583 23.49 8.15 15.62
C PHE A 583 22.29 7.27 15.28
N ASP A 584 21.14 7.71 15.78
CA ASP A 584 19.83 7.12 15.63
C ASP A 584 19.27 7.33 14.20
N GLY A 585 19.29 6.28 13.36
CA GLY A 585 18.88 6.35 11.94
C GLY A 585 17.37 6.51 11.71
N GLU A 586 16.97 7.21 10.64
CA GLU A 586 15.54 7.48 10.33
C GLU A 586 15.17 7.19 8.87
N ILE A 587 13.90 6.84 8.64
CA ILE A 587 13.28 6.88 7.31
C ILE A 587 12.39 8.13 7.17
N ILE A 588 12.58 8.86 6.08
CA ILE A 588 11.77 10.02 5.70
C ILE A 588 10.82 9.62 4.58
N ILE A 589 9.53 9.50 4.90
CA ILE A 589 8.50 9.38 3.88
C ILE A 589 8.16 10.77 3.36
N ARG A 590 8.29 11.00 2.06
CA ARG A 590 7.97 12.28 1.40
C ARG A 590 7.56 12.06 -0.05
N SER A 591 7.03 13.10 -0.68
CA SER A 591 6.76 13.07 -2.13
C SER A 591 8.07 13.06 -2.92
N ASN A 592 8.11 12.32 -4.01
CA ASN A 592 9.24 12.23 -4.94
C ASN A 592 8.75 11.97 -6.38
N ASP A 593 9.69 11.77 -7.31
CA ASP A 593 9.40 11.57 -8.73
C ASP A 593 8.52 10.33 -9.02
N TYR A 594 8.51 9.35 -8.10
CA TYR A 594 7.75 8.10 -8.23
C TYR A 594 6.41 8.14 -7.49
N ARG A 595 6.24 9.06 -6.54
CA ARG A 595 5.06 9.13 -5.68
C ARG A 595 4.76 10.55 -5.21
N LYS A 596 3.52 10.99 -5.42
CA LYS A 596 3.00 12.24 -4.83
C LYS A 596 2.11 11.89 -3.63
N GLY A 597 2.36 12.51 -2.48
CA GLY A 597 1.54 12.32 -1.29
C GLY A 597 0.15 12.98 -1.42
N LYS A 598 -0.89 12.33 -0.88
CA LYS A 598 -2.29 12.80 -0.87
C LYS A 598 -2.48 14.16 -0.17
N SER A 599 -1.59 14.50 0.76
CA SER A 599 -1.57 15.77 1.48
C SER A 599 -0.20 16.02 2.11
N TYR A 600 0.02 17.24 2.60
CA TYR A 600 1.24 17.63 3.30
C TYR A 600 1.48 16.82 4.60
N SER A 601 0.44 16.22 5.20
CA SER A 601 0.57 15.31 6.35
C SER A 601 1.08 13.91 5.99
N ALA A 602 1.28 13.61 4.70
CA ALA A 602 1.91 12.37 4.25
C ALA A 602 3.44 12.39 4.45
N THR A 603 4.05 13.57 4.56
CA THR A 603 5.48 13.74 4.83
C THR A 603 5.75 13.52 6.32
N ARG A 604 6.54 12.50 6.66
CA ARG A 604 6.82 12.10 8.05
C ARG A 604 8.18 11.44 8.22
N ARG A 605 8.70 11.44 9.44
CA ARG A 605 9.95 10.81 9.84
C ARG A 605 9.64 9.62 10.76
N LEU A 606 10.31 8.51 10.53
CA LEU A 606 10.10 7.25 11.22
C LEU A 606 11.42 6.83 11.88
N PRO A 607 11.50 6.89 13.22
CA PRO A 607 12.73 6.59 13.97
C PRO A 607 13.02 5.08 14.00
N LEU A 608 14.11 4.64 13.36
CA LEU A 608 14.41 3.22 13.22
C LEU A 608 14.83 2.57 14.55
N TRP A 609 15.60 3.29 15.38
CA TRP A 609 16.00 2.82 16.71
C TRP A 609 14.83 2.56 17.64
N LEU A 610 13.73 3.30 17.46
CA LEU A 610 12.52 3.16 18.27
C LEU A 610 11.57 2.09 17.71
N LEU A 611 11.36 2.08 16.39
CA LEU A 611 10.29 1.27 15.78
C LEU A 611 10.79 -0.06 15.21
N MET A 612 12.07 -0.19 14.86
CA MET A 612 12.70 -1.42 14.34
C MET A 612 14.17 -1.58 14.79
N PRO A 613 14.47 -1.58 16.11
CA PRO A 613 15.84 -1.63 16.63
C PRO A 613 16.64 -2.85 16.19
N GLU A 614 16.00 -4.02 16.04
CA GLU A 614 16.66 -5.27 15.68
C GLU A 614 17.00 -5.32 14.19
N GLU A 615 16.03 -4.96 13.33
CA GLU A 615 16.13 -5.14 11.89
C GLU A 615 16.78 -3.95 11.17
N ARG A 616 17.11 -2.86 11.89
CA ARG A 616 17.73 -1.66 11.29
C ARG A 616 19.05 -1.96 10.61
N LYS A 617 19.84 -2.93 11.11
CA LYS A 617 21.14 -3.29 10.54
C LYS A 617 20.99 -3.85 9.13
N ASP A 618 20.04 -4.73 8.90
CA ASP A 618 19.77 -5.32 7.57
C ASP A 618 19.43 -4.24 6.54
N LEU A 619 18.63 -3.25 6.94
CA LEU A 619 18.32 -2.10 6.09
C LEU A 619 19.56 -1.25 5.79
N ILE A 620 20.41 -1.01 6.79
CA ILE A 620 21.66 -0.26 6.64
C ILE A 620 22.60 -0.96 5.67
N ASP A 621 22.78 -2.28 5.83
CA ASP A 621 23.67 -3.07 4.98
C ASP A 621 23.13 -3.14 3.54
N TRP A 622 21.81 -3.24 3.36
CA TRP A 622 21.18 -3.10 2.06
C TRP A 622 21.41 -1.72 1.42
N VAL A 623 21.27 -0.63 2.19
CA VAL A 623 21.58 0.73 1.72
C VAL A 623 23.05 0.87 1.32
N LYS A 624 23.98 0.34 2.12
CA LYS A 624 25.43 0.33 1.82
C LYS A 624 25.72 -0.41 0.52
N ARG A 625 25.17 -1.62 0.35
CA ARG A 625 25.28 -2.41 -0.88
C ARG A 625 24.73 -1.65 -2.08
N ARG A 626 23.51 -1.11 -1.97
CA ARG A 626 22.88 -0.32 -3.05
C ARG A 626 23.68 0.92 -3.42
N LYS A 627 24.32 1.61 -2.47
CA LYS A 627 25.24 2.72 -2.78
C LYS A 627 26.49 2.24 -3.52
N GLY A 628 27.05 1.10 -3.13
CA GLY A 628 28.24 0.49 -3.75
C GLY A 628 28.02 0.03 -5.19
N GLU A 629 26.79 -0.33 -5.55
CA GLU A 629 26.40 -0.71 -6.91
C GLU A 629 26.33 0.50 -7.89
N ILE A 630 26.41 1.74 -7.40
CA ILE A 630 26.09 2.93 -8.22
C ILE A 630 27.35 3.71 -8.62
N THR A 631 27.61 3.75 -9.92
CA THR A 631 28.78 4.44 -10.50
C THR A 631 28.54 5.91 -10.90
N THR A 632 27.41 6.51 -10.49
CA THR A 632 26.97 7.85 -10.92
C THR A 632 26.71 8.79 -9.73
N GLN A 633 26.80 10.12 -9.93
CA GLN A 633 26.57 11.13 -8.87
C GLN A 633 25.12 11.17 -8.35
N GLN A 634 24.20 10.43 -8.98
CA GLN A 634 22.78 10.42 -8.59
C GLN A 634 22.42 9.23 -7.70
N VAL A 635 23.39 8.68 -6.95
CA VAL A 635 23.20 7.60 -5.94
C VAL A 635 21.95 7.82 -5.10
N THR A 636 21.84 9.03 -4.55
CA THR A 636 20.77 9.42 -3.62
C THR A 636 19.37 9.40 -4.23
N LYS A 637 19.24 9.52 -5.57
CA LYS A 637 17.94 9.54 -6.27
C LYS A 637 17.51 8.16 -6.76
N GLN A 638 18.33 7.13 -6.56
CA GLN A 638 17.94 5.78 -6.93
C GLN A 638 16.96 5.18 -5.93
N LEU A 639 16.11 4.28 -6.43
CA LEU A 639 15.19 3.49 -5.63
C LEU A 639 15.96 2.54 -4.72
N LEU A 640 15.42 2.35 -3.51
CA LEU A 640 15.92 1.39 -2.55
C LEU A 640 15.66 -0.05 -3.03
N PHE A 641 14.46 -0.31 -3.53
CA PHE A 641 14.04 -1.61 -4.06
C PHE A 641 13.94 -1.53 -5.59
N CYS A 642 14.82 -2.25 -6.27
CA CYS A 642 14.94 -2.28 -7.73
C CYS A 642 15.74 -3.51 -8.17
N ARG A 643 15.55 -3.96 -9.42
CA ARG A 643 16.44 -4.96 -10.00
C ARG A 643 17.86 -4.39 -10.05
N SER A 644 18.85 -5.26 -9.99
CA SER A 644 20.24 -4.84 -10.12
C SER A 644 20.43 -4.11 -11.46
N GLY A 645 21.25 -3.06 -11.48
CA GLY A 645 21.48 -2.24 -12.68
C GLY A 645 20.39 -1.21 -13.04
N THR A 646 19.17 -1.32 -12.50
CA THR A 646 18.00 -0.51 -12.92
C THR A 646 17.44 0.40 -11.82
N GLY A 647 18.30 1.09 -11.07
CA GLY A 647 17.90 1.85 -9.88
C GLY A 647 16.97 3.06 -10.05
N ARG A 648 16.34 3.24 -11.22
CA ARG A 648 15.28 4.23 -11.48
C ARG A 648 13.95 3.61 -11.95
N LEU A 649 13.87 2.29 -12.02
CA LEU A 649 12.67 1.58 -12.40
C LEU A 649 12.06 0.96 -11.16
N LEU A 650 10.77 1.23 -10.94
CA LEU A 650 9.99 0.55 -9.90
C LEU A 650 9.95 -0.94 -10.21
N LEU A 651 10.03 -1.76 -9.16
CA LEU A 651 9.75 -3.18 -9.27
C LEU A 651 8.28 -3.39 -9.62
N GLU A 652 8.05 -4.44 -10.42
CA GLU A 652 6.71 -4.95 -10.66
C GLU A 652 6.12 -5.48 -9.36
N ASP A 653 4.81 -5.32 -9.20
CA ASP A 653 4.14 -5.69 -7.96
C ASP A 653 4.24 -7.17 -7.62
N LYS A 654 4.11 -8.01 -8.66
CA LYS A 654 4.23 -9.46 -8.58
C LYS A 654 5.59 -9.92 -8.06
N VAL A 655 6.63 -9.10 -8.16
CA VAL A 655 7.99 -9.42 -7.71
C VAL A 655 8.21 -9.02 -6.25
N LEU A 656 7.65 -7.89 -5.81
CA LEU A 656 7.91 -7.35 -4.48
C LEU A 656 6.82 -7.70 -3.45
N PHE A 657 5.54 -7.55 -3.80
CA PHE A 657 4.45 -7.62 -2.83
C PHE A 657 3.61 -8.89 -2.91
N LYS A 658 3.45 -9.50 -4.09
CA LYS A 658 2.73 -10.78 -4.23
C LYS A 658 3.39 -11.92 -3.43
N PRO A 659 4.73 -12.07 -3.38
CA PRO A 659 5.38 -13.08 -2.55
C PRO A 659 5.12 -12.83 -1.06
N ILE A 660 5.19 -11.58 -0.61
CA ILE A 660 4.85 -11.20 0.77
C ILE A 660 3.40 -11.56 1.09
N GLN A 661 2.46 -11.23 0.19
CA GLN A 661 1.06 -11.57 0.40
C GLN A 661 0.83 -13.08 0.43
N THR A 662 1.51 -13.83 -0.44
CA THR A 662 1.44 -15.30 -0.46
C THR A 662 1.95 -15.86 0.87
N ALA A 663 3.12 -15.41 1.34
CA ALA A 663 3.66 -15.79 2.64
C ALA A 663 2.68 -15.49 3.77
N LEU A 664 2.10 -14.28 3.82
CA LEU A 664 1.13 -13.90 4.85
C LEU A 664 -0.12 -14.79 4.86
N LYS A 665 -0.67 -15.13 3.68
CA LYS A 665 -1.83 -16.03 3.56
C LYS A 665 -1.48 -17.45 4.01
N THR A 666 -0.31 -17.94 3.63
CA THR A 666 0.15 -19.29 3.99
C THR A 666 0.35 -19.43 5.50
N VAL A 667 0.97 -18.45 6.16
CA VAL A 667 1.32 -18.57 7.59
C VAL A 667 0.17 -18.33 8.56
N SER A 668 -0.93 -17.75 8.07
CA SER A 668 -2.14 -17.48 8.85
C SER A 668 -3.28 -18.46 8.56
N GLY A 669 -3.30 -19.06 7.35
CA GLY A 669 -4.47 -19.78 6.82
C GLY A 669 -5.60 -18.85 6.35
N ASP A 670 -5.42 -17.53 6.40
CA ASP A 670 -6.43 -16.53 6.02
C ASP A 670 -6.13 -15.95 4.64
N HIS A 671 -6.92 -16.37 3.65
CA HIS A 671 -6.79 -15.97 2.26
C HIS A 671 -7.15 -14.49 2.01
N THR A 672 -7.75 -13.79 2.98
CA THR A 672 -8.11 -12.36 2.85
C THR A 672 -6.94 -11.44 3.15
N LEU A 673 -5.83 -11.94 3.72
CA LEU A 673 -4.69 -11.11 4.07
C LEU A 673 -4.05 -10.43 2.86
N ARG A 674 -3.69 -9.15 3.05
CA ARG A 674 -3.05 -8.27 2.08
C ARG A 674 -1.93 -7.48 2.77
N TYR A 675 -1.03 -6.91 1.97
CA TYR A 675 0.06 -6.07 2.49
C TYR A 675 -0.43 -4.91 3.37
N HIS A 676 -1.62 -4.38 3.11
CA HIS A 676 -2.19 -3.28 3.90
C HIS A 676 -2.42 -3.65 5.38
N HIS A 677 -2.70 -4.92 5.69
CA HIS A 677 -2.91 -5.36 7.08
C HIS A 677 -1.65 -5.27 7.94
N LEU A 678 -0.46 -5.21 7.34
CA LEU A 678 0.78 -4.93 8.08
C LEU A 678 0.72 -3.57 8.77
N ARG A 679 0.10 -2.58 8.12
CA ARG A 679 -0.14 -1.25 8.69
C ARG A 679 -1.23 -1.27 9.77
N HIS A 680 -2.29 -2.06 9.62
CA HIS A 680 -3.28 -2.25 10.69
C HIS A 680 -2.63 -2.82 11.95
N SER A 681 -1.74 -3.79 11.76
CA SER A 681 -0.96 -4.41 12.83
C SER A 681 -0.06 -3.39 13.51
N PHE A 682 0.75 -2.64 12.74
CA PHE A 682 1.59 -1.55 13.25
C PHE A 682 0.79 -0.59 14.14
N VAL A 683 -0.32 -0.05 13.62
CA VAL A 683 -1.12 0.95 14.33
C VAL A 683 -1.77 0.35 15.58
N THR A 684 -2.30 -0.87 15.51
CA THR A 684 -2.97 -1.54 16.63
C THR A 684 -1.99 -1.82 17.77
N PHE A 685 -0.86 -2.46 17.49
CA PHE A 685 0.12 -2.79 18.53
C PHE A 685 0.82 -1.54 19.09
N THR A 686 1.17 -0.57 18.24
CA THR A 686 1.78 0.68 18.72
C THR A 686 0.80 1.49 19.58
N LEU A 687 -0.50 1.49 19.25
CA LEU A 687 -1.51 2.11 20.10
C LEU A 687 -1.56 1.47 21.48
N LEU A 688 -1.61 0.14 21.55
CA LEU A 688 -1.64 -0.61 22.82
C LEU A 688 -0.45 -0.19 23.69
N ARG A 689 0.76 -0.25 23.12
CA ARG A 689 2.00 0.16 23.79
C ARG A 689 2.00 1.63 24.24
N LEU A 690 1.41 2.53 23.47
CA LEU A 690 1.34 3.94 23.85
C LEU A 690 0.33 4.18 24.99
N LEU A 691 -0.69 3.33 25.14
CA LEU A 691 -1.73 3.49 26.15
C LEU A 691 -1.43 2.81 27.48
N GLU A 692 -0.39 2.00 27.53
CA GLU A 692 0.10 1.41 28.77
C GLU A 692 0.55 2.48 29.78
N ARG A 693 0.42 2.12 31.05
CA ARG A 693 0.94 2.81 32.23
C ARG A 693 2.32 2.29 32.60
N MET A 694 2.61 1.04 32.24
CA MET A 694 3.90 0.39 32.44
C MET A 694 4.15 -0.67 31.34
N PRO A 695 5.42 -0.93 30.97
CA PRO A 695 5.74 -1.92 29.95
C PRO A 695 5.13 -3.30 30.29
N GLY A 696 4.65 -3.99 29.28
CA GLY A 696 3.92 -5.26 29.35
C GLY A 696 2.44 -5.20 29.75
N GLU A 697 1.92 -4.08 30.26
CA GLU A 697 0.60 -4.07 30.94
C GLU A 697 -0.59 -4.51 30.06
N LEU A 698 -0.68 -4.04 28.81
CA LEU A 698 -1.86 -4.27 27.95
C LEU A 698 -1.71 -5.43 26.98
N LEU A 699 -0.49 -5.94 26.77
CA LEU A 699 -0.19 -6.99 25.80
C LEU A 699 0.00 -8.33 26.50
N PRO A 700 -0.88 -9.32 26.28
CA PRO A 700 -0.63 -10.70 26.69
C PRO A 700 0.69 -11.23 26.12
N ASP A 701 1.38 -12.10 26.86
CA ASP A 701 2.62 -12.75 26.39
C ASP A 701 2.44 -13.42 25.02
N ALA A 702 1.31 -14.08 24.81
CA ALA A 702 0.98 -14.71 23.52
C ALA A 702 1.03 -13.74 22.33
N TRP A 703 0.76 -12.45 22.56
CA TRP A 703 0.70 -11.41 21.53
C TRP A 703 2.06 -10.78 21.23
N VAL A 704 3.11 -11.08 21.98
CA VAL A 704 4.46 -10.53 21.76
C VAL A 704 5.49 -11.60 21.37
N LEU A 705 5.14 -12.87 21.52
CA LEU A 705 6.05 -13.99 21.31
C LEU A 705 5.90 -14.63 19.91
N ASP A 706 6.98 -15.20 19.41
CA ASP A 706 6.97 -16.12 18.26
C ASP A 706 6.66 -17.58 18.67
N ASP A 707 6.70 -18.49 17.70
CA ASP A 707 6.45 -19.92 17.92
C ASP A 707 7.47 -20.55 18.86
N GLN A 708 8.72 -20.09 18.80
CA GLN A 708 9.82 -20.52 19.66
C GLN A 708 9.79 -19.87 21.05
N ARG A 709 8.78 -19.02 21.34
CA ARG A 709 8.63 -18.26 22.59
C ARG A 709 9.71 -17.20 22.80
N ASN A 710 10.32 -16.70 21.73
CA ASN A 710 11.16 -15.51 21.77
C ASN A 710 10.31 -14.26 21.57
N ILE A 711 10.78 -13.13 22.10
CA ILE A 711 10.13 -11.84 21.90
C ILE A 711 10.27 -11.42 20.43
N ALA A 712 9.13 -11.23 19.77
CA ALA A 712 9.03 -10.84 18.37
C ALA A 712 8.62 -9.37 18.18
N MET A 713 8.28 -8.65 19.26
CA MET A 713 7.96 -7.22 19.24
C MET A 713 9.14 -6.39 19.72
N PRO A 714 9.43 -5.23 19.11
CA PRO A 714 10.53 -4.38 19.54
C PRO A 714 10.20 -3.67 20.84
N ASN A 715 11.22 -3.41 21.67
CA ASN A 715 11.12 -2.54 22.84
C ASN A 715 9.99 -2.95 23.80
N THR A 716 9.75 -4.25 24.01
CA THR A 716 8.67 -4.74 24.90
C THR A 716 8.83 -4.29 26.35
N ASP A 717 10.07 -4.16 26.81
CA ASP A 717 10.35 -3.83 28.22
C ASP A 717 10.63 -2.34 28.42
N ALA A 718 10.54 -1.52 27.37
CA ALA A 718 10.85 -0.10 27.40
C ALA A 718 9.59 0.78 27.35
N ASP A 719 9.68 1.96 27.98
CA ASP A 719 8.66 3.01 27.84
C ASP A 719 8.81 3.68 26.47
N ILE A 720 8.01 3.20 25.51
CA ILE A 720 8.02 3.74 24.15
C ILE A 720 7.54 5.21 24.08
N SER A 721 6.75 5.67 25.06
CA SER A 721 6.33 7.08 25.12
C SER A 721 7.53 7.96 25.48
N ALA A 722 8.31 7.56 26.48
CA ALA A 722 9.53 8.26 26.89
C ALA A 722 10.58 8.25 25.76
N LEU A 723 10.80 7.10 25.11
CA LEU A 723 11.73 7.00 23.98
C LEU A 723 11.29 7.87 22.78
N ALA A 724 9.99 8.09 22.61
CA ALA A 724 9.43 9.00 21.60
C ALA A 724 9.46 10.48 22.02
N GLY A 725 10.06 10.83 23.16
CA GLY A 725 10.08 12.20 23.70
C GLY A 725 8.72 12.70 24.20
N LEU A 726 7.80 11.79 24.50
CA LEU A 726 6.49 12.10 25.09
C LEU A 726 6.57 12.01 26.62
N ALA A 727 5.48 12.39 27.29
CA ALA A 727 5.36 12.16 28.72
C ALA A 727 5.40 10.64 29.01
N PRO A 728 6.13 10.20 30.06
CA PRO A 728 6.23 8.79 30.45
C PRO A 728 4.86 8.13 30.60
N GLN A 729 4.79 6.82 30.38
CA GLN A 729 3.57 6.01 30.28
C GLN A 729 2.59 6.24 31.45
N ASP A 730 3.11 6.36 32.67
CA ASP A 730 2.37 6.61 33.93
C ASP A 730 1.61 7.96 33.96
N ARG A 731 1.96 8.91 33.10
CA ARG A 731 1.34 10.24 33.04
C ARG A 731 0.33 10.36 31.89
N PRO A 732 -0.86 10.94 32.10
CA PRO A 732 -1.84 11.13 31.03
C PRO A 732 -1.32 12.12 29.97
N SER A 733 -1.33 11.71 28.70
CA SER A 733 -0.90 12.57 27.59
C SER A 733 -1.76 12.42 26.36
N ARG A 734 -2.36 13.54 25.92
CA ARG A 734 -3.09 13.61 24.65
C ARG A 734 -2.17 13.54 23.42
N LYS A 735 -0.85 13.73 23.58
CA LYS A 735 0.11 13.77 22.48
C LYS A 735 0.35 12.40 21.85
N ARG A 736 0.13 11.31 22.58
CA ARG A 736 0.36 9.92 22.13
C ARG A 736 -0.43 9.56 20.86
N LEU A 737 -1.74 9.85 20.87
CA LEU A 737 -2.59 9.60 19.70
C LEU A 737 -2.19 10.45 18.48
N TRP A 738 -1.69 11.66 18.71
CA TRP A 738 -1.15 12.51 17.64
C TRP A 738 0.17 11.99 17.10
N GLN A 739 1.04 11.47 17.97
CA GLN A 739 2.29 10.85 17.56
C GLN A 739 2.03 9.61 16.69
N LEU A 740 1.07 8.76 17.10
CA LEU A 740 0.64 7.62 16.30
C LEU A 740 0.07 8.05 14.94
N ALA A 741 -0.79 9.06 14.92
CA ALA A 741 -1.33 9.61 13.66
C ALA A 741 -0.21 10.15 12.75
N LEU A 742 0.81 10.80 13.33
CA LEU A 742 1.98 11.29 12.60
C LEU A 742 2.78 10.15 11.99
N TRP A 743 3.11 9.10 12.75
CA TRP A 743 3.82 7.92 12.25
C TRP A 743 3.00 7.13 11.22
N ALA A 744 1.68 7.06 11.37
CA ALA A 744 0.80 6.49 10.35
C ALA A 744 0.70 7.39 9.10
N GLY A 745 0.97 8.69 9.21
CA GLY A 745 0.73 9.66 8.13
C GLY A 745 -0.76 9.89 7.90
N HIS A 746 -1.51 10.08 8.98
CA HIS A 746 -2.91 10.53 9.02
C HIS A 746 -2.98 12.00 9.39
N ALA A 747 -4.03 12.69 8.94
CA ALA A 747 -4.23 14.10 9.27
C ALA A 747 -4.73 14.30 10.71
N SER A 748 -5.32 13.27 11.31
CA SER A 748 -5.84 13.33 12.67
C SER A 748 -5.86 11.95 13.38
N PRO A 749 -5.92 11.94 14.72
CA PRO A 749 -6.21 10.74 15.49
C PRO A 749 -7.55 10.10 15.12
N ASP A 750 -8.56 10.88 14.74
CA ASP A 750 -9.87 10.34 14.36
C ASP A 750 -9.76 9.39 13.17
N GLU A 751 -8.98 9.75 12.14
CA GLU A 751 -8.69 8.86 10.99
C GLU A 751 -7.93 7.60 11.41
N THR A 752 -7.06 7.72 12.42
CA THR A 752 -6.30 6.58 12.93
C THR A 752 -7.21 5.60 13.68
N LEU A 753 -8.08 6.13 14.54
CA LEU A 753 -9.01 5.36 15.38
C LEU A 753 -10.18 4.78 14.58
N SER A 754 -10.65 5.48 13.54
CA SER A 754 -11.77 4.99 12.71
C SER A 754 -11.39 3.83 11.80
N SER A 755 -10.11 3.73 11.44
CA SER A 755 -9.69 2.91 10.31
C SER A 755 -8.70 1.79 10.64
N TYR A 756 -8.02 1.81 11.80
CA TYR A 756 -6.87 0.91 12.03
C TYR A 756 -6.71 0.36 13.45
N THR A 757 -7.55 0.75 14.41
CA THR A 757 -7.41 0.30 15.80
C THR A 757 -8.49 -0.72 16.09
N HIS A 758 -8.12 -2.00 16.24
CA HIS A 758 -9.09 -3.09 16.36
C HIS A 758 -9.13 -3.78 17.73
N SER A 759 -8.40 -3.22 18.70
CA SER A 759 -8.23 -3.75 20.06
C SER A 759 -8.64 -2.75 21.16
N LEU A 760 -9.44 -1.71 20.84
CA LEU A 760 -9.92 -0.76 21.86
C LEU A 760 -10.92 -1.38 22.84
N ASP A 761 -11.64 -2.41 22.40
CA ASP A 761 -12.46 -3.30 23.23
C ASP A 761 -11.64 -3.95 24.34
N TRP A 762 -10.46 -4.47 24.00
CA TRP A 762 -9.55 -5.11 24.94
C TRP A 762 -9.03 -4.12 25.98
N ILE A 763 -8.59 -2.92 25.55
CA ILE A 763 -8.10 -1.87 26.46
C ILE A 763 -9.20 -1.41 27.41
N LEU A 764 -10.42 -1.22 26.90
CA LEU A 764 -11.57 -0.91 27.73
C LEU A 764 -11.79 -2.04 28.75
N GLY A 765 -11.80 -3.28 28.29
CA GLY A 765 -11.95 -4.46 29.16
C GLY A 765 -10.95 -4.52 30.30
N GLN A 766 -9.67 -4.29 30.03
CA GLN A 766 -8.63 -4.30 31.06
C GLN A 766 -8.80 -3.15 32.06
N ALA A 767 -9.07 -1.93 31.57
CA ALA A 767 -9.34 -0.79 32.44
C ALA A 767 -10.54 -1.02 33.36
N LEU A 768 -11.60 -1.66 32.86
CA LEU A 768 -12.76 -2.04 33.65
C LEU A 768 -12.46 -3.16 34.64
N ARG A 769 -11.65 -4.15 34.25
CA ARG A 769 -11.26 -5.27 35.10
C ARG A 769 -10.51 -4.80 36.34
N GLU A 770 -9.56 -3.88 36.17
CA GLU A 770 -8.82 -3.31 37.29
C GLU A 770 -9.72 -2.47 38.19
N ARG A 771 -10.56 -1.64 37.59
CA ARG A 771 -11.39 -0.67 38.31
C ARG A 771 -12.56 -1.30 39.05
N PHE A 772 -13.22 -2.30 38.46
CA PHE A 772 -14.42 -2.93 38.98
C PHE A 772 -14.13 -4.35 39.49
N ASN A 773 -13.08 -4.46 40.31
CA ASN A 773 -12.71 -5.66 41.07
C ASN A 773 -12.77 -5.39 42.59
N PRO A 774 -13.94 -5.10 43.17
CA PRO A 774 -14.07 -4.76 44.57
C PRO A 774 -13.80 -5.96 45.48
N THR A 775 -13.44 -5.65 46.72
CA THR A 775 -13.35 -6.64 47.80
C THR A 775 -14.72 -6.79 48.44
N LEU A 776 -15.31 -7.98 48.30
CA LEU A 776 -16.70 -8.26 48.68
C LEU A 776 -16.76 -8.86 50.09
N ASN A 777 -17.66 -8.34 50.92
CA ASN A 777 -17.97 -8.94 52.21
C ASN A 777 -18.84 -10.20 52.06
N ILE A 778 -19.06 -10.95 53.14
CA ILE A 778 -19.76 -12.24 53.09
C ILE A 778 -21.20 -12.08 52.60
N ASP A 779 -21.89 -11.01 52.97
CA ASP A 779 -23.27 -10.75 52.56
C ASP A 779 -23.37 -10.41 51.08
N GLN A 780 -22.44 -9.60 50.57
CA GLN A 780 -22.32 -9.28 49.15
C GLN A 780 -21.97 -10.53 48.32
N GLN A 781 -21.07 -11.37 48.82
CA GLN A 781 -20.75 -12.64 48.19
C GLN A 781 -21.99 -13.55 48.14
N PHE A 782 -22.74 -13.64 49.23
CA PHE A 782 -23.97 -14.42 49.25
C PHE A 782 -25.05 -13.89 48.29
N ALA A 783 -25.12 -12.57 48.08
CA ALA A 783 -26.05 -11.95 47.13
C ALA A 783 -25.64 -12.10 45.66
N LEU A 784 -24.36 -12.39 45.38
CA LEU A 784 -23.81 -12.49 44.03
C LEU A 784 -23.52 -13.92 43.60
N LEU A 785 -23.38 -14.84 44.55
CA LEU A 785 -23.11 -16.25 44.31
C LEU A 785 -24.38 -17.04 44.58
N ASN A 786 -24.76 -17.94 43.68
CA ASN A 786 -26.01 -18.69 43.79
C ASN A 786 -25.90 -19.87 44.79
N PHE A 787 -25.68 -19.54 46.07
CA PHE A 787 -25.67 -20.53 47.16
C PHE A 787 -27.03 -20.55 47.88
N PRO A 788 -27.52 -21.74 48.27
CA PRO A 788 -28.82 -21.87 48.92
C PRO A 788 -28.85 -21.26 50.33
N THR A 789 -27.70 -21.23 51.04
CA THR A 789 -27.60 -20.68 52.40
C THR A 789 -26.23 -20.05 52.66
N LYS A 790 -26.15 -19.10 53.61
CA LYS A 790 -24.87 -18.53 54.07
C LYS A 790 -23.92 -19.59 54.64
N THR A 791 -24.44 -20.67 55.20
CA THR A 791 -23.66 -21.82 55.70
C THR A 791 -23.01 -22.60 54.55
N ALA A 792 -23.73 -22.80 53.44
CA ALA A 792 -23.17 -23.43 52.24
C ALA A 792 -22.02 -22.60 51.65
N LEU A 793 -22.20 -21.28 51.56
CA LEU A 793 -21.14 -20.35 51.16
C LEU A 793 -19.92 -20.44 52.09
N SER A 794 -20.14 -20.45 53.42
CA SER A 794 -19.06 -20.53 54.40
C SER A 794 -18.27 -21.85 54.28
N SER A 795 -18.96 -22.97 54.05
CA SER A 795 -18.33 -24.27 53.79
C SER A 795 -17.53 -24.27 52.48
N TRP A 796 -18.10 -23.73 51.39
CA TRP A 796 -17.44 -23.60 50.10
C TRP A 796 -16.16 -22.76 50.18
N ARG A 797 -16.20 -21.65 50.95
CA ARG A 797 -15.06 -20.77 51.23
C ARG A 797 -13.97 -21.47 52.04
N ASN A 798 -14.35 -22.18 53.11
CA ASN A 798 -13.40 -22.88 53.99
C ASN A 798 -12.62 -23.95 53.23
N ARG A 799 -13.28 -24.72 52.36
CA ARG A 799 -12.62 -25.74 51.52
C ARG A 799 -11.58 -25.17 50.55
N ARG A 800 -11.70 -23.89 50.19
CA ARG A 800 -10.81 -23.16 49.28
C ARG A 800 -9.84 -22.22 50.02
N GLY A 801 -9.81 -22.27 51.35
CA GLY A 801 -8.93 -21.43 52.17
C GLY A 801 -9.27 -19.94 52.15
N LEU A 802 -10.46 -19.54 51.69
CA LEU A 802 -10.86 -18.13 51.61
C LEU A 802 -11.29 -17.58 52.98
N LYS A 803 -10.56 -16.58 53.48
CA LYS A 803 -10.83 -15.92 54.78
C LYS A 803 -11.35 -14.48 54.58
N GLY A 804 -12.30 -14.06 55.42
CA GLY A 804 -12.80 -12.68 55.45
C GLY A 804 -13.38 -12.17 54.12
N GLN A 805 -13.14 -10.90 53.81
CA GLN A 805 -13.55 -10.32 52.53
C GLN A 805 -12.67 -10.86 51.40
N THR A 806 -13.22 -10.95 50.17
CA THR A 806 -12.51 -11.56 49.03
C THR A 806 -12.77 -10.75 47.77
N GLN A 807 -11.74 -10.53 46.95
CA GLN A 807 -11.89 -9.82 45.68
C GLN A 807 -12.77 -10.60 44.69
N ALA A 808 -13.61 -9.89 43.94
CA ALA A 808 -14.50 -10.48 42.94
C ALA A 808 -13.74 -11.36 41.93
N GLY A 809 -12.58 -10.90 41.44
CA GLY A 809 -11.74 -11.64 40.50
C GLY A 809 -11.17 -12.93 41.08
N VAL A 810 -10.88 -12.97 42.39
CA VAL A 810 -10.44 -14.20 43.08
C VAL A 810 -11.58 -15.20 43.19
N LEU A 811 -12.81 -14.74 43.44
CA LEU A 811 -13.98 -15.62 43.47
C LEU A 811 -14.20 -16.28 42.11
N LEU A 812 -14.12 -15.52 41.02
CA LEU A 812 -14.29 -16.03 39.66
C LEU A 812 -13.30 -17.14 39.29
N GLN A 813 -12.06 -17.11 39.81
CA GLN A 813 -11.09 -18.18 39.58
C GLN A 813 -11.60 -19.55 40.05
N TYR A 814 -12.47 -19.58 41.06
CA TYR A 814 -13.05 -20.82 41.60
C TYR A 814 -14.40 -21.19 40.98
N LEU A 815 -14.93 -20.38 40.05
CA LEU A 815 -16.23 -20.57 39.40
C LEU A 815 -16.09 -20.87 37.89
N GLN A 816 -14.87 -21.19 37.42
CA GLN A 816 -14.62 -21.45 35.99
C GLN A 816 -15.48 -22.60 35.44
N ASP A 817 -15.65 -23.66 36.23
CA ASP A 817 -16.46 -24.82 35.84
C ASP A 817 -17.96 -24.49 35.75
N GLU A 818 -18.43 -23.47 36.49
CA GLU A 818 -19.84 -23.07 36.50
C GLU A 818 -20.26 -22.37 35.19
N TRP A 819 -19.28 -21.93 34.37
CA TRP A 819 -19.53 -21.31 33.07
C TRP A 819 -19.76 -22.31 31.93
N GLN A 820 -19.40 -23.59 32.10
CA GLN A 820 -19.47 -24.62 31.04
C GLN A 820 -20.82 -24.68 30.31
N PRO A 821 -21.99 -24.61 30.98
CA PRO A 821 -23.29 -24.64 30.30
C PRO A 821 -23.62 -23.39 29.48
N TYR A 822 -22.83 -22.33 29.62
CA TYR A 822 -23.11 -20.99 29.07
C TYR A 822 -22.00 -20.48 28.15
N LEU A 823 -21.05 -21.34 27.78
CA LEU A 823 -20.01 -21.00 26.82
C LEU A 823 -20.63 -20.84 25.43
N ALA A 824 -20.22 -19.79 24.72
CA ALA A 824 -20.59 -19.63 23.33
C ALA A 824 -19.83 -20.66 22.46
N ASP A 825 -20.53 -21.27 21.52
CA ASP A 825 -19.92 -22.18 20.55
C ASP A 825 -18.89 -21.42 19.70
N ASP A 826 -17.69 -22.00 19.55
CA ASP A 826 -16.72 -21.52 18.59
C ASP A 826 -16.99 -22.18 17.23
N PRO A 827 -17.50 -21.44 16.22
CA PRO A 827 -17.83 -22.01 14.92
C PRO A 827 -16.59 -22.54 14.18
N LEU A 828 -15.37 -22.19 14.61
CA LEU A 828 -14.11 -22.57 13.98
C LEU A 828 -13.30 -23.57 14.80
N GLU A 829 -13.83 -24.07 15.93
CA GLU A 829 -13.06 -24.89 16.87
C GLU A 829 -12.36 -26.09 16.20
N GLN A 830 -13.04 -26.72 15.23
CA GLN A 830 -12.55 -27.88 14.49
C GLN A 830 -11.59 -27.52 13.33
N GLU A 831 -11.54 -26.26 12.91
CA GLU A 831 -10.71 -25.81 11.77
C GLU A 831 -9.30 -25.38 12.18
N TRP A 832 -9.08 -25.13 13.47
CA TRP A 832 -7.79 -24.71 14.02
C TRP A 832 -6.79 -25.86 14.09
N GLN A 833 -5.61 -25.64 13.50
CA GLN A 833 -4.49 -26.57 13.59
C GLN A 833 -3.22 -25.85 14.02
N PRO A 834 -2.29 -26.50 14.76
CA PRO A 834 -0.96 -25.95 14.97
C PRO A 834 -0.28 -25.67 13.62
N TYR A 835 0.39 -24.51 13.51
CA TYR A 835 1.12 -24.20 12.29
C TYR A 835 2.24 -25.22 12.06
N GLN A 836 2.25 -25.79 10.85
CA GLN A 836 3.39 -26.53 10.33
C GLN A 836 3.88 -25.82 9.07
N PRO A 837 5.21 -25.64 8.92
CA PRO A 837 5.76 -25.10 7.68
C PRO A 837 5.37 -26.01 6.51
N PRO A 838 4.99 -25.45 5.36
CA PRO A 838 4.60 -26.25 4.20
C PRO A 838 5.81 -27.07 3.70
N THR A 839 5.54 -28.29 3.23
CA THR A 839 6.60 -29.20 2.73
C THR A 839 7.32 -28.62 1.51
N GLU A 840 6.57 -27.98 0.63
CA GLU A 840 7.09 -27.18 -0.49
C GLU A 840 6.84 -25.72 -0.20
N ASN A 841 7.86 -24.86 -0.34
CA ASN A 841 7.69 -23.45 -0.08
C ASN A 841 6.89 -22.82 -1.24
N PRO A 842 5.72 -22.20 -0.98
CA PRO A 842 4.87 -21.64 -2.05
C PRO A 842 5.53 -20.47 -2.79
N LEU A 843 6.64 -19.95 -2.27
CA LEU A 843 7.43 -18.89 -2.89
C LEU A 843 8.47 -19.44 -3.87
N ASP A 844 8.70 -20.75 -3.91
CA ASP A 844 9.65 -21.42 -4.81
C ASP A 844 9.15 -21.49 -6.26
N ASN A 845 8.01 -20.86 -6.54
CA ASN A 845 7.48 -20.73 -7.90
C ASN A 845 8.57 -20.16 -8.82
N PRO A 846 8.89 -20.83 -9.94
CA PRO A 846 9.91 -20.36 -10.86
C PRO A 846 9.45 -19.05 -11.48
N LEU A 847 9.88 -17.93 -10.90
CA LEU A 847 10.24 -16.77 -11.69
C LEU A 847 11.23 -17.33 -12.74
N GLU A 848 10.72 -17.49 -13.98
CA GLU A 848 11.31 -18.20 -15.12
C GLU A 848 12.84 -18.36 -15.05
N ALA A 849 13.37 -19.54 -15.42
CA ALA A 849 14.79 -19.91 -15.48
C ALA A 849 15.77 -18.83 -16.03
N SER A 850 15.25 -17.79 -16.69
CA SER A 850 15.86 -16.48 -17.00
C SER A 850 16.69 -15.78 -15.90
N PHE A 851 16.74 -16.25 -14.65
CA PHE A 851 17.45 -15.58 -13.53
C PHE A 851 18.82 -16.15 -13.15
N ASP A 852 19.30 -17.22 -13.79
CA ASP A 852 20.67 -17.70 -13.55
C ASP A 852 21.72 -16.69 -14.01
N TRP A 853 21.36 -15.81 -14.94
CA TRP A 853 22.23 -14.75 -15.45
C TRP A 853 21.91 -13.39 -14.80
N PRO A 854 22.94 -12.60 -14.41
CA PRO A 854 22.73 -11.22 -13.98
C PRO A 854 22.14 -10.37 -15.10
N GLU A 855 21.28 -9.41 -14.75
CA GLU A 855 20.75 -8.43 -15.70
C GLU A 855 21.87 -7.76 -16.50
N ALA A 856 21.68 -7.56 -17.81
CA ALA A 856 22.67 -6.93 -18.69
C ALA A 856 23.19 -5.57 -18.16
N THR A 857 22.33 -4.83 -17.47
CA THR A 857 22.70 -3.55 -16.83
C THR A 857 23.60 -3.72 -15.60
N THR A 858 23.49 -4.84 -14.89
CA THR A 858 24.38 -5.23 -13.79
C THR A 858 25.77 -5.54 -14.32
N ILE A 859 25.84 -6.35 -15.38
CA ILE A 859 27.10 -6.69 -16.05
C ILE A 859 27.77 -5.40 -16.51
N TYR A 860 27.06 -4.54 -17.25
CA TYR A 860 27.57 -3.24 -17.67
C TYR A 860 28.08 -2.37 -16.50
N GLN A 861 27.35 -2.31 -15.38
CA GLN A 861 27.77 -1.51 -14.21
C GLN A 861 29.01 -2.10 -13.52
N SER A 862 29.13 -3.43 -13.46
CA SER A 862 30.31 -4.10 -12.94
C SER A 862 31.55 -3.78 -13.79
N LEU A 863 31.45 -3.90 -15.12
CA LEU A 863 32.53 -3.53 -16.05
C LEU A 863 32.95 -2.06 -15.88
N ARG A 864 31.97 -1.16 -15.74
CA ARG A 864 32.24 0.26 -15.49
C ARG A 864 32.93 0.50 -14.15
N LEU A 865 32.56 -0.22 -13.09
CA LEU A 865 33.16 -0.05 -11.79
C LEU A 865 34.62 -0.51 -11.79
N VAL A 866 34.94 -1.62 -12.45
CA VAL A 866 36.33 -2.08 -12.65
C VAL A 866 37.14 -1.00 -13.38
N GLU A 867 36.66 -0.50 -14.54
CA GLU A 867 37.37 0.54 -15.29
C GLU A 867 37.54 1.84 -14.47
N GLN A 868 36.55 2.19 -13.64
CA GLN A 868 36.67 3.33 -12.73
C GLN A 868 37.75 3.08 -11.66
N GLN A 869 37.81 1.90 -11.06
CA GLN A 869 38.78 1.55 -10.03
C GLN A 869 40.21 1.51 -10.59
N GLU A 870 40.41 0.96 -11.79
CA GLU A 870 41.70 1.00 -12.52
C GLU A 870 42.18 2.45 -12.71
N MET A 871 41.27 3.35 -13.11
CA MET A 871 41.58 4.79 -13.28
C MET A 871 41.94 5.51 -11.96
N HIS A 872 41.52 4.97 -10.81
CA HIS A 872 41.88 5.48 -9.48
C HIS A 872 43.14 4.80 -8.91
N GLY A 873 43.85 3.99 -9.71
CA GLY A 873 45.11 3.35 -9.33
C GLY A 873 44.96 2.04 -8.56
N ILE A 874 43.77 1.45 -8.52
CA ILE A 874 43.57 0.11 -7.93
C ILE A 874 44.07 -0.93 -8.94
N PRO A 875 44.93 -1.90 -8.53
CA PRO A 875 45.38 -2.98 -9.40
C PRO A 875 44.21 -3.76 -10.04
N PHE A 876 44.38 -4.19 -11.28
CA PHE A 876 43.29 -4.83 -12.05
C PHE A 876 42.65 -6.03 -11.35
N GLY A 877 43.47 -6.93 -10.77
CA GLY A 877 42.97 -8.09 -10.02
C GLY A 877 42.17 -7.68 -8.78
N ASP A 878 42.66 -6.70 -8.01
CA ASP A 878 41.95 -6.17 -6.84
C ASP A 878 40.63 -5.50 -7.24
N ALA A 879 40.63 -4.78 -8.37
CA ALA A 879 39.44 -4.12 -8.89
C ALA A 879 38.34 -5.13 -9.28
N ILE A 880 38.73 -6.25 -9.88
CA ILE A 880 37.82 -7.37 -10.17
C ILE A 880 37.26 -7.94 -8.87
N HIS A 881 38.10 -8.30 -7.90
CA HIS A 881 37.63 -8.88 -6.64
C HIS A 881 36.71 -7.94 -5.85
N GLN A 882 37.07 -6.66 -5.75
CA GLN A 882 36.25 -5.65 -5.07
C GLN A 882 34.90 -5.45 -5.77
N THR A 883 34.89 -5.43 -7.11
CA THR A 883 33.66 -5.27 -7.89
C THR A 883 32.77 -6.51 -7.84
N ALA A 884 33.36 -7.70 -8.00
CA ALA A 884 32.67 -8.98 -7.91
C ALA A 884 31.99 -9.16 -6.55
N SER A 885 32.69 -8.83 -5.46
CA SER A 885 32.11 -8.84 -4.10
C SER A 885 30.91 -7.88 -3.97
N ARG A 886 30.98 -6.67 -4.55
CA ARG A 886 29.90 -5.67 -4.46
C ARG A 886 28.63 -6.07 -5.21
N PHE A 887 28.77 -6.67 -6.38
CA PHE A 887 27.64 -7.10 -7.20
C PHE A 887 27.22 -8.55 -6.94
N VAL A 888 27.93 -9.28 -6.07
CA VAL A 888 27.74 -10.71 -5.78
C VAL A 888 27.87 -11.53 -7.08
N LEU A 889 29.00 -11.35 -7.74
CA LEU A 889 29.39 -12.05 -8.97
C LEU A 889 30.59 -12.94 -8.71
N ASP A 890 30.77 -13.98 -9.53
CA ASP A 890 32.00 -14.76 -9.54
C ASP A 890 33.17 -13.93 -10.14
N PRO A 891 34.32 -13.79 -9.45
CA PRO A 891 35.46 -13.04 -9.96
C PRO A 891 36.03 -13.59 -11.27
N GLY A 892 36.03 -14.92 -11.46
CA GLY A 892 36.51 -15.57 -12.67
C GLY A 892 35.62 -15.26 -13.87
N GLN A 893 34.30 -15.35 -13.68
CA GLN A 893 33.31 -15.00 -14.69
C GLN A 893 33.38 -13.51 -15.08
N LEU A 894 33.54 -12.60 -14.10
CA LEU A 894 33.72 -11.18 -14.38
C LEU A 894 35.02 -10.91 -15.17
N SER A 895 36.09 -11.64 -14.88
CA SER A 895 37.34 -11.58 -15.65
C SER A 895 37.13 -11.97 -17.12
N LEU A 896 36.41 -13.07 -17.37
CA LEU A 896 36.07 -13.53 -18.73
C LEU A 896 35.23 -12.49 -19.48
N TRP A 897 34.23 -11.90 -18.82
CA TRP A 897 33.42 -10.84 -19.42
C TRP A 897 34.22 -9.59 -19.81
N LEU A 898 35.22 -9.22 -19.00
CA LEU A 898 36.14 -8.12 -19.31
C LEU A 898 36.95 -8.42 -20.57
N GLU A 899 37.49 -9.64 -20.69
CA GLU A 899 38.25 -10.10 -21.85
C GLU A 899 37.40 -10.16 -23.13
N HIS A 900 36.23 -10.81 -23.06
CA HIS A 900 35.30 -10.91 -24.20
C HIS A 900 34.81 -9.54 -24.66
N GLY A 901 34.50 -8.65 -23.70
CA GLY A 901 34.08 -7.28 -23.97
C GLY A 901 35.17 -6.46 -24.66
N GLU A 902 36.42 -6.62 -24.23
CA GLU A 902 37.58 -6.01 -24.89
C GLU A 902 37.74 -6.50 -26.33
N ALA A 903 37.69 -7.82 -26.55
CA ALA A 903 37.79 -8.41 -27.89
C ALA A 903 36.68 -7.88 -28.84
N LEU A 904 35.43 -7.83 -28.37
CA LEU A 904 34.31 -7.26 -29.14
C LEU A 904 34.55 -5.79 -29.48
N MET A 905 34.95 -4.98 -28.51
CA MET A 905 35.13 -3.53 -28.67
C MET A 905 36.36 -3.14 -29.50
N GLN A 906 37.29 -4.05 -29.76
CA GLN A 906 38.45 -3.84 -30.64
C GLN A 906 38.16 -4.14 -32.13
N ARG A 907 37.06 -4.83 -32.46
CA ARG A 907 36.73 -5.24 -33.84
C ARG A 907 36.56 -4.06 -34.80
N LYS A 908 37.05 -4.24 -36.03
CA LYS A 908 36.96 -3.26 -37.11
C LYS A 908 36.06 -3.77 -38.24
N THR A 909 35.32 -2.86 -38.84
CA THR A 909 34.61 -3.07 -40.10
C THR A 909 35.60 -3.21 -41.27
N ARG A 910 35.14 -3.69 -42.43
CA ARG A 910 35.95 -3.76 -43.67
C ARG A 910 36.58 -2.42 -44.09
N LYS A 911 35.99 -1.30 -43.69
CA LYS A 911 36.51 0.06 -43.92
C LYS A 911 37.44 0.55 -42.80
N THR A 912 37.99 -0.35 -41.99
CA THR A 912 38.90 -0.11 -40.85
C THR A 912 38.33 0.69 -39.67
N ASN A 913 37.13 1.25 -39.80
CA ASN A 913 36.41 1.88 -38.69
C ASN A 913 36.07 0.85 -37.63
N GLN A 914 36.21 1.22 -36.36
CA GLN A 914 35.74 0.41 -35.23
C GLN A 914 34.26 0.02 -35.43
N GLN A 915 33.86 -1.16 -34.96
CA GLN A 915 32.51 -1.70 -35.22
C GLN A 915 31.46 -1.19 -34.22
N PHE A 916 31.78 -1.14 -32.91
CA PHE A 916 30.78 -0.83 -31.86
C PHE A 916 30.91 0.54 -31.16
N SER A 917 32.08 1.21 -31.16
CA SER A 917 32.30 2.56 -30.54
C SER A 917 32.80 3.78 -31.39
N ARG A 918 32.03 4.88 -31.48
CA ARG A 918 32.38 6.08 -32.30
C ARG A 918 33.84 6.54 -32.19
N GLU A 919 34.45 6.92 -33.30
CA GLU A 919 35.86 7.34 -33.33
C GLU A 919 36.10 8.58 -32.45
N ASP A 920 35.17 9.53 -32.46
CA ASP A 920 35.17 10.70 -31.55
C ASP A 920 35.10 10.34 -30.07
N ASN A 921 34.47 9.21 -29.71
CA ASN A 921 34.40 8.76 -28.33
C ASN A 921 35.72 8.13 -27.87
N ARG A 922 36.52 7.57 -28.78
CA ARG A 922 37.75 6.83 -28.47
C ARG A 922 38.73 7.64 -27.62
N ASN A 923 38.89 8.93 -27.95
CA ASN A 923 39.84 9.81 -27.27
C ASN A 923 39.29 10.39 -25.95
N ASP A 924 37.97 10.32 -25.71
CA ASP A 924 37.29 10.85 -24.51
C ASP A 924 36.77 9.73 -23.59
N ARG A 925 36.94 8.44 -23.96
CA ARG A 925 36.38 7.28 -23.23
C ARG A 925 36.83 7.26 -21.77
N SER A 926 38.13 7.35 -21.49
CA SER A 926 38.65 7.31 -20.12
C SER A 926 38.08 8.43 -19.24
N ARG A 927 37.92 9.65 -19.81
CA ARG A 927 37.29 10.77 -19.10
C ARG A 927 35.80 10.51 -18.85
N ARG A 928 35.08 9.93 -19.81
CA ARG A 928 33.65 9.63 -19.68
C ARG A 928 33.36 8.52 -18.69
N VAL A 929 34.19 7.48 -18.66
CA VAL A 929 34.12 6.37 -17.70
C VAL A 929 34.32 6.88 -16.28
N ALA A 930 35.38 7.69 -16.06
CA ALA A 930 35.66 8.32 -14.77
C ALA A 930 34.57 9.33 -14.35
N SER A 931 33.89 9.96 -15.31
CA SER A 931 32.82 10.92 -15.03
C SER A 931 31.61 10.25 -14.39
N GLN A 932 31.37 10.57 -13.13
CA GLN A 932 30.16 10.19 -12.43
C GLN A 932 28.92 10.99 -12.90
N ARG A 933 29.10 12.07 -13.68
CA ARG A 933 27.99 12.91 -14.18
C ARG A 933 27.30 12.33 -15.41
N ILE A 934 28.02 11.52 -16.20
CA ILE A 934 27.50 10.95 -17.43
C ILE A 934 26.76 9.65 -17.09
N TYR A 935 25.48 9.62 -17.48
CA TYR A 935 24.62 8.45 -17.31
C TYR A 935 24.94 7.42 -18.39
N MET A 936 25.42 6.25 -17.97
CA MET A 936 25.76 5.08 -18.80
C MET A 936 26.57 5.39 -20.09
N PRO A 937 27.82 5.89 -19.96
CA PRO A 937 28.69 6.13 -21.11
C PRO A 937 29.13 4.83 -21.81
N GLU A 938 29.62 4.96 -23.04
CA GLU A 938 30.37 3.87 -23.67
C GLU A 938 31.66 3.58 -22.88
N LEU A 939 31.96 2.30 -22.65
CA LEU A 939 33.13 1.84 -21.89
C LEU A 939 34.26 1.41 -22.83
N GLN A 940 35.43 1.09 -22.28
CA GLN A 940 36.48 0.45 -23.10
C GLN A 940 36.06 -0.95 -23.53
N ARG A 941 35.38 -1.69 -22.64
CA ARG A 941 35.03 -3.11 -22.80
C ARG A 941 33.55 -3.36 -23.07
N CYS A 942 32.72 -2.32 -23.20
CA CYS A 942 31.28 -2.49 -23.48
C CYS A 942 30.67 -1.29 -24.22
N MET A 943 29.69 -1.57 -25.09
CA MET A 943 28.90 -0.51 -25.75
C MET A 943 27.98 0.22 -24.76
N ALA A 944 27.56 1.43 -25.11
CA ALA A 944 26.64 2.21 -24.29
C ALA A 944 25.22 1.59 -24.28
N PRO A 945 24.59 1.41 -23.10
CA PRO A 945 23.20 1.01 -22.99
C PRO A 945 22.22 2.04 -23.57
N PRO A 946 21.01 1.62 -23.97
CA PRO A 946 19.95 2.54 -24.36
C PRO A 946 19.64 3.56 -23.26
N ILE A 947 19.55 4.84 -23.63
CA ILE A 947 19.29 5.94 -22.69
C ILE A 947 17.81 5.95 -22.22
N LYS A 948 16.90 5.56 -23.12
CA LYS A 948 15.45 5.55 -22.85
C LYS A 948 15.09 4.39 -21.92
N PRO A 949 14.45 4.64 -20.76
CA PRO A 949 14.15 3.60 -19.78
C PRO A 949 13.30 2.44 -20.32
N GLU A 950 12.30 2.72 -21.15
CA GLU A 950 11.46 1.69 -21.78
C GLU A 950 12.26 0.80 -22.73
N VAL A 951 13.20 1.37 -23.48
CA VAL A 951 14.06 0.63 -24.41
C VAL A 951 15.07 -0.22 -23.64
N LEU A 952 15.63 0.31 -22.56
CA LEU A 952 16.56 -0.42 -21.70
C LEU A 952 15.89 -1.63 -21.03
N ARG A 953 14.62 -1.49 -20.61
CA ARG A 953 13.84 -2.60 -20.07
C ARG A 953 13.61 -3.70 -21.11
N GLU A 954 13.17 -3.31 -22.31
CA GLU A 954 13.00 -4.25 -23.41
C GLU A 954 14.31 -4.97 -23.75
N ALA A 955 15.44 -4.24 -23.74
CA ALA A 955 16.77 -4.83 -23.97
C ALA A 955 17.15 -5.88 -22.91
N GLY A 956 16.80 -5.66 -21.64
CA GLY A 956 16.99 -6.66 -20.59
C GLY A 956 16.16 -7.92 -20.82
N HIS A 957 14.90 -7.78 -21.22
CA HIS A 957 14.05 -8.93 -21.58
C HIS A 957 14.60 -9.69 -22.80
N PHE A 958 15.09 -8.97 -23.81
CA PHE A 958 15.68 -9.62 -24.98
C PHE A 958 16.96 -10.36 -24.63
N PHE A 959 17.80 -9.80 -23.77
CA PHE A 959 19.04 -10.45 -23.32
C PHE A 959 18.76 -11.82 -22.69
N HIS A 960 17.82 -11.89 -21.74
CA HIS A 960 17.46 -13.17 -21.11
C HIS A 960 16.84 -14.17 -22.09
N ARG A 961 15.90 -13.71 -22.95
CA ARG A 961 15.32 -14.59 -23.98
C ARG A 961 16.35 -15.15 -24.95
N LEU A 962 17.41 -14.40 -25.27
CA LEU A 962 18.49 -14.88 -26.12
C LEU A 962 19.36 -15.93 -25.41
N LEU A 963 19.59 -15.78 -24.11
CA LEU A 963 20.31 -16.76 -23.30
C LEU A 963 19.49 -18.06 -23.15
N ASP A 964 18.20 -17.96 -22.82
CA ASP A 964 17.29 -19.10 -22.76
C ASP A 964 17.23 -19.83 -24.13
N TRP A 965 17.18 -19.06 -25.21
CA TRP A 965 17.20 -19.61 -26.56
C TRP A 965 18.52 -20.32 -26.88
N HIS A 966 19.67 -19.74 -26.52
CA HIS A 966 20.98 -20.37 -26.69
C HIS A 966 21.10 -21.68 -25.92
N GLN A 967 20.58 -21.75 -24.68
CA GLN A 967 20.53 -23.00 -23.91
C GLN A 967 19.69 -24.08 -24.62
N SER A 968 18.61 -23.69 -25.29
CA SER A 968 17.73 -24.63 -26.01
C SER A 968 18.28 -25.06 -27.39
N GLN A 969 18.95 -24.16 -28.11
CA GLN A 969 19.37 -24.31 -29.51
C GLN A 969 20.71 -23.57 -29.75
N PRO A 970 21.84 -24.11 -29.25
CA PRO A 970 23.11 -23.39 -29.24
C PRO A 970 23.61 -23.07 -30.65
N ASP A 971 23.65 -24.06 -31.55
CA ASP A 971 24.22 -23.90 -32.90
C ASP A 971 23.51 -22.81 -33.71
N ILE A 972 22.16 -22.81 -33.69
CA ILE A 972 21.34 -21.84 -34.43
C ILE A 972 21.49 -20.45 -33.78
N ALA A 973 21.47 -20.38 -32.44
CA ALA A 973 21.60 -19.13 -31.73
C ALA A 973 22.97 -18.46 -31.99
N GLU A 974 24.05 -19.24 -31.99
CA GLU A 974 25.39 -18.75 -32.29
C GLU A 974 25.53 -18.31 -33.74
N GLU A 975 25.07 -19.10 -34.71
CA GLU A 975 25.09 -18.73 -36.13
C GLU A 975 24.33 -17.42 -36.36
N SER A 976 23.14 -17.28 -35.77
CA SER A 976 22.32 -16.08 -35.86
C SER A 976 22.96 -14.86 -35.19
N LEU A 977 23.53 -15.01 -34.00
CA LEU A 977 24.23 -13.94 -33.28
C LEU A 977 25.49 -13.51 -34.02
N MET A 978 26.29 -14.44 -34.54
CA MET A 978 27.47 -14.18 -35.36
C MET A 978 27.11 -13.48 -36.67
N THR A 979 26.02 -13.92 -37.32
CA THR A 979 25.51 -13.27 -38.53
C THR A 979 25.08 -11.84 -38.25
N LEU A 980 24.34 -11.61 -37.17
CA LEU A 980 23.94 -10.27 -36.74
C LEU A 980 25.18 -9.41 -36.42
N ARG A 981 26.13 -9.95 -35.66
CA ARG A 981 27.42 -9.31 -35.31
C ARG A 981 28.13 -8.79 -36.54
N ASN A 982 28.26 -9.61 -37.59
CA ASN A 982 29.00 -9.25 -38.81
C ASN A 982 28.33 -8.12 -39.62
N HIS A 983 27.02 -7.93 -39.46
CA HIS A 983 26.24 -6.92 -40.19
C HIS A 983 25.81 -5.72 -39.33
N MET A 984 26.00 -5.77 -38.01
CA MET A 984 25.76 -4.63 -37.12
C MET A 984 26.76 -3.49 -37.39
N GLN A 985 26.22 -2.31 -37.73
CA GLN A 985 26.96 -1.04 -37.85
C GLN A 985 26.32 0.06 -36.99
N ARG A 986 27.12 1.07 -36.62
CA ARG A 986 26.81 2.07 -35.57
C ARG A 986 25.64 3.02 -35.78
N SER A 987 25.27 3.34 -37.01
CA SER A 987 24.65 4.64 -37.31
C SER A 987 23.33 4.61 -38.05
N THR A 988 22.78 3.44 -38.36
CA THR A 988 21.53 3.31 -39.12
C THR A 988 20.52 2.48 -38.34
N GLY A 989 19.23 2.81 -38.42
CA GLY A 989 18.16 1.91 -37.93
C GLY A 989 17.99 0.64 -38.80
N GLN A 990 18.65 0.62 -39.96
CA GLN A 990 18.60 -0.47 -40.94
C GLN A 990 19.91 -1.24 -40.90
N ILE A 991 19.84 -2.57 -40.81
CA ILE A 991 20.97 -3.45 -41.14
C ILE A 991 20.78 -3.93 -42.58
N GLU A 992 21.80 -3.67 -43.39
CA GLU A 992 21.92 -4.23 -44.73
C GLU A 992 22.31 -5.71 -44.59
N LEU A 993 21.40 -6.60 -44.98
CA LEU A 993 21.66 -8.04 -45.03
C LEU A 993 21.82 -8.42 -46.51
N PRO A 994 23.04 -8.77 -46.96
CA PRO A 994 23.36 -8.93 -48.37
C PRO A 994 22.84 -10.22 -48.99
N SER A 995 22.37 -11.19 -48.19
CA SER A 995 21.92 -12.49 -48.70
C SER A 995 20.65 -12.97 -48.01
N VAL A 996 19.92 -13.87 -48.68
CA VAL A 996 18.70 -14.48 -48.15
C VAL A 996 19.02 -15.29 -46.89
N GLU A 997 20.17 -15.95 -46.87
CA GLU A 997 20.68 -16.71 -45.72
C GLU A 997 20.85 -15.77 -44.52
N ALA A 998 21.51 -14.63 -44.69
CA ALA A 998 21.72 -13.66 -43.60
C ALA A 998 20.39 -13.09 -43.05
N ILE A 999 19.39 -12.88 -43.93
CA ILE A 999 18.04 -12.47 -43.52
C ILE A 999 17.37 -13.56 -42.70
N ASN A 1000 17.46 -14.81 -43.13
CA ASN A 1000 16.85 -15.93 -42.42
C ASN A 1000 17.54 -16.20 -41.07
N SER A 1001 18.88 -16.13 -40.98
CA SER A 1001 19.57 -16.29 -39.69
C SER A 1001 19.20 -15.19 -38.70
N VAL A 1002 19.13 -13.91 -39.13
CA VAL A 1002 18.66 -12.83 -38.25
C VAL A 1002 17.17 -12.97 -37.93
N ARG A 1003 16.34 -13.48 -38.86
CA ARG A 1003 14.91 -13.75 -38.64
C ARG A 1003 14.69 -14.79 -37.55
N GLU A 1004 15.48 -15.87 -37.52
CA GLU A 1004 15.39 -16.90 -36.47
C GLU A 1004 15.63 -16.29 -35.08
N LEU A 1005 16.57 -15.36 -34.95
CA LEU A 1005 16.81 -14.63 -33.70
C LEU A 1005 15.61 -13.77 -33.25
N LEU A 1006 14.77 -13.29 -34.18
CA LEU A 1006 13.62 -12.44 -33.86
C LEU A 1006 12.38 -13.20 -33.40
N ARG A 1007 12.33 -14.52 -33.63
CA ARG A 1007 11.26 -15.40 -33.16
C ARG A 1007 11.22 -15.55 -31.63
N PRO A 1008 12.30 -15.97 -30.94
CA PRO A 1008 12.29 -16.09 -29.47
C PRO A 1008 12.03 -14.72 -28.81
N LEU A 1009 12.44 -13.62 -29.46
CA LEU A 1009 12.18 -12.26 -28.99
C LEU A 1009 10.73 -11.78 -29.16
N ARG A 1010 9.84 -12.57 -29.79
CA ARG A 1010 8.46 -12.21 -30.15
C ARG A 1010 8.38 -10.94 -31.02
N CYS A 1011 9.44 -10.65 -31.75
CA CYS A 1011 9.55 -9.46 -32.59
C CYS A 1011 9.21 -9.75 -34.06
N TYR A 1012 9.10 -11.02 -34.46
CA TYR A 1012 8.82 -11.42 -35.84
C TYR A 1012 7.59 -10.74 -36.45
N GLN A 1013 6.52 -10.56 -35.67
CA GLN A 1013 5.29 -9.88 -36.09
C GLN A 1013 5.49 -8.38 -36.40
N HIS A 1014 6.57 -7.78 -35.89
CA HIS A 1014 6.93 -6.37 -36.06
C HIS A 1014 8.03 -6.16 -37.12
N VAL A 1015 8.39 -7.20 -37.86
CA VAL A 1015 9.42 -7.17 -38.91
C VAL A 1015 8.82 -6.70 -40.23
N TYR A 1016 9.47 -5.71 -40.82
CA TYR A 1016 9.26 -5.22 -42.18
C TYR A 1016 10.52 -5.47 -43.00
N LEU A 1017 10.33 -5.90 -44.25
CA LEU A 1017 11.40 -6.01 -45.23
C LEU A 1017 11.31 -4.83 -46.19
N VAL A 1018 12.27 -3.91 -46.10
CA VAL A 1018 12.35 -2.75 -46.99
C VAL A 1018 13.35 -3.08 -48.10
N VAL A 1019 12.86 -3.23 -49.32
CA VAL A 1019 13.66 -3.62 -50.47
C VAL A 1019 13.88 -2.42 -51.38
N GLU A 1020 15.13 -2.02 -51.55
CA GLU A 1020 15.52 -1.01 -52.53
C GLU A 1020 15.48 -1.62 -53.92
N VAL A 1021 14.72 -1.02 -54.83
CA VAL A 1021 14.52 -1.51 -56.21
C VAL A 1021 14.80 -0.42 -57.24
N GLU A 1022 15.10 -0.84 -58.47
CA GLU A 1022 15.22 0.08 -59.61
C GLU A 1022 13.83 0.65 -59.99
N MET A 1023 13.77 1.87 -60.54
CA MET A 1023 12.48 2.53 -60.83
C MET A 1023 11.55 1.76 -61.79
N ALA A 1024 12.10 0.89 -62.63
CA ALA A 1024 11.36 0.07 -63.60
C ALA A 1024 11.04 -1.37 -63.12
N ALA A 1025 11.27 -1.66 -61.83
CA ALA A 1025 11.18 -3.01 -61.30
C ALA A 1025 9.73 -3.52 -61.14
N LYS A 1026 9.48 -4.79 -61.49
CA LYS A 1026 8.15 -5.42 -61.38
C LYS A 1026 7.80 -5.74 -59.92
N GLU A 1027 7.03 -4.87 -59.28
CA GLU A 1027 6.64 -4.95 -57.85
C GLU A 1027 6.12 -6.35 -57.43
N LYS A 1028 5.15 -6.91 -58.16
CA LYS A 1028 4.58 -8.23 -57.83
C LYS A 1028 5.60 -9.36 -57.85
N SER A 1029 6.57 -9.32 -58.78
CA SER A 1029 7.60 -10.36 -58.90
C SER A 1029 8.58 -10.31 -57.74
N ILE A 1030 8.94 -9.10 -57.30
CA ILE A 1030 9.93 -8.89 -56.25
C ILE A 1030 9.34 -9.23 -54.88
N LYS A 1031 8.11 -8.77 -54.59
CA LYS A 1031 7.43 -9.14 -53.33
C LYS A 1031 7.23 -10.66 -53.22
N ARG A 1032 6.92 -11.34 -54.33
CA ARG A 1032 6.77 -12.81 -54.34
C ARG A 1032 8.07 -13.55 -54.08
N TYR A 1033 9.18 -13.12 -54.69
CA TYR A 1033 10.50 -13.69 -54.44
C TYR A 1033 10.89 -13.58 -52.97
N TRP A 1034 10.80 -12.37 -52.39
CA TRP A 1034 11.20 -12.14 -51.01
C TRP A 1034 10.24 -12.79 -50.02
N SER A 1035 8.94 -12.82 -50.30
CA SER A 1035 7.97 -13.52 -49.45
C SER A 1035 8.26 -15.02 -49.39
N ASN A 1036 8.51 -15.66 -50.54
CA ASN A 1036 8.86 -17.09 -50.58
C ASN A 1036 10.22 -17.39 -49.92
N SER A 1037 11.18 -16.48 -50.05
CA SER A 1037 12.56 -16.71 -49.59
C SER A 1037 12.76 -16.40 -48.11
N THR A 1038 11.92 -15.53 -47.51
CA THR A 1038 12.06 -15.05 -46.13
C THR A 1038 10.86 -15.34 -45.24
N ASP A 1039 9.78 -15.91 -45.79
CA ASP A 1039 8.52 -16.20 -45.10
C ASP A 1039 7.80 -14.95 -44.53
N ILE A 1040 8.23 -13.75 -44.96
CA ILE A 1040 7.62 -12.48 -44.59
C ILE A 1040 6.40 -12.24 -45.51
N PRO A 1041 5.21 -11.92 -44.96
CA PRO A 1041 4.01 -11.65 -45.75
C PRO A 1041 4.18 -10.46 -46.71
N HIS A 1042 3.51 -10.53 -47.86
CA HIS A 1042 3.51 -9.47 -48.89
C HIS A 1042 3.18 -8.07 -48.33
N GLU A 1043 2.29 -7.98 -47.33
CA GLU A 1043 1.86 -6.73 -46.68
C GLU A 1043 2.96 -6.05 -45.87
N ARG A 1044 4.03 -6.78 -45.51
CA ARG A 1044 5.17 -6.27 -44.73
C ARG A 1044 6.44 -6.14 -45.57
N ILE A 1045 6.33 -6.30 -46.88
CA ILE A 1045 7.42 -6.06 -47.84
C ILE A 1045 7.16 -4.73 -48.54
N GLU A 1046 8.04 -3.77 -48.29
CA GLU A 1046 7.93 -2.40 -48.79
C GLU A 1046 9.01 -2.15 -49.82
N LEU A 1047 8.63 -1.67 -51.01
CA LEU A 1047 9.56 -1.37 -52.08
C LEU A 1047 9.85 0.13 -52.08
N ILE A 1048 11.13 0.50 -52.01
CA ILE A 1048 11.58 1.88 -52.12
C ILE A 1048 12.50 2.04 -53.32
N PRO A 1049 12.44 3.16 -54.06
CA PRO A 1049 13.39 3.41 -55.13
C PRO A 1049 14.80 3.55 -54.55
N THR A 1050 15.80 2.95 -55.20
CA THR A 1050 17.19 3.03 -54.73
C THR A 1050 17.68 4.49 -54.67
N PRO A 1051 18.32 4.91 -53.57
CA PRO A 1051 18.91 6.24 -53.45
C PRO A 1051 20.22 6.39 -54.24
N SER A 1052 20.70 5.33 -54.90
CA SER A 1052 21.92 5.37 -55.69
C SER A 1052 21.78 6.29 -56.91
N PRO A 1053 22.74 7.22 -57.15
CA PRO A 1053 22.75 8.05 -58.36
C PRO A 1053 22.79 7.24 -59.66
N SER A 1054 23.29 5.99 -59.62
CA SER A 1054 23.34 5.10 -60.77
C SER A 1054 22.02 4.39 -61.07
N GLY A 1055 21.03 4.46 -60.18
CA GLY A 1055 19.75 3.76 -60.29
C GLY A 1055 19.82 2.23 -60.20
N ARG A 1056 21.02 1.66 -60.01
CA ARG A 1056 21.27 0.20 -59.94
C ARG A 1056 21.33 -0.30 -58.51
N THR A 1057 20.77 -1.49 -58.29
CA THR A 1057 20.86 -2.23 -57.02
C THR A 1057 21.95 -3.29 -57.10
N ARG A 1058 22.49 -3.78 -55.97
CA ARG A 1058 23.55 -4.82 -55.99
C ARG A 1058 23.01 -6.19 -56.38
N HIS A 1059 21.72 -6.43 -56.15
CA HIS A 1059 21.07 -7.70 -56.41
C HIS A 1059 19.91 -7.54 -57.38
N TRP A 1060 19.69 -8.54 -58.24
CA TRP A 1060 18.63 -8.53 -59.25
C TRP A 1060 17.22 -8.33 -58.67
N HIS A 1061 16.99 -8.77 -57.43
CA HIS A 1061 15.72 -8.63 -56.72
C HIS A 1061 15.70 -7.43 -55.73
N GLY A 1062 16.68 -6.52 -55.82
CA GLY A 1062 16.81 -5.36 -54.94
C GLY A 1062 17.63 -5.61 -53.67
N ASN A 1063 18.08 -4.54 -53.01
CA ASN A 1063 18.81 -4.62 -51.75
C ASN A 1063 17.82 -4.68 -50.59
N ALA A 1064 17.82 -5.77 -49.82
CA ALA A 1064 16.89 -5.96 -48.72
C ALA A 1064 17.46 -5.44 -47.40
N ASN A 1065 16.64 -4.67 -46.69
CA ASN A 1065 16.93 -4.10 -45.38
C ASN A 1065 15.87 -4.54 -44.39
N LEU A 1066 16.30 -5.12 -43.27
CA LEU A 1066 15.38 -5.53 -42.21
C LEU A 1066 15.10 -4.36 -41.27
N LYS A 1067 13.81 -4.13 -40.96
CA LYS A 1067 13.37 -3.09 -40.02
C LYS A 1067 12.39 -3.66 -39.01
N ILE A 1068 12.52 -3.26 -37.74
CA ILE A 1068 11.65 -3.73 -36.66
C ILE A 1068 10.96 -2.54 -35.99
N THR A 1069 9.63 -2.52 -36.01
CA THR A 1069 8.83 -1.46 -35.37
C THR A 1069 7.43 -1.95 -35.00
N ARG A 1070 6.91 -1.54 -33.84
CA ARG A 1070 5.51 -1.79 -33.44
C ARG A 1070 4.51 -0.90 -34.18
N GLY A 1071 5.01 0.15 -34.86
CA GLY A 1071 4.22 1.13 -35.62
C GLY A 1071 4.42 0.99 -37.12
N ASN A 1072 4.43 2.11 -37.84
CA ASN A 1072 4.62 2.11 -39.29
C ASN A 1072 6.12 2.04 -39.63
N TYR A 1073 6.50 1.32 -40.70
CA TYR A 1073 7.88 1.28 -41.19
C TYR A 1073 8.44 2.67 -41.56
N LYS A 1074 7.61 3.70 -41.75
CA LYS A 1074 8.05 5.09 -42.00
C LYS A 1074 8.41 5.86 -40.73
N ASP A 1075 8.14 5.32 -39.54
CA ASP A 1075 8.47 5.98 -38.28
C ASP A 1075 10.00 6.16 -38.13
N ARG A 1076 10.39 7.38 -37.73
CA ARG A 1076 11.79 7.77 -37.51
C ARG A 1076 12.40 7.14 -36.27
N HIS A 1077 11.58 6.75 -35.29
CA HIS A 1077 12.04 6.19 -34.02
C HIS A 1077 11.93 4.66 -34.05
N GLN A 1078 13.03 3.96 -33.74
CA GLN A 1078 13.12 2.50 -33.83
C GLN A 1078 13.57 1.90 -32.49
N PRO A 1079 12.74 2.00 -31.44
CA PRO A 1079 13.12 1.61 -30.08
C PRO A 1079 13.48 0.12 -29.96
N LEU A 1080 12.79 -0.76 -30.70
CA LEU A 1080 13.07 -2.20 -30.67
C LEU A 1080 14.48 -2.54 -31.18
N TRP A 1081 15.01 -1.74 -32.10
CA TRP A 1081 16.32 -1.99 -32.68
C TRP A 1081 17.46 -1.57 -31.76
N GLU A 1082 17.29 -0.47 -31.05
CA GLU A 1082 18.20 -0.05 -29.99
C GLU A 1082 18.27 -1.12 -28.89
N ALA A 1083 17.12 -1.69 -28.51
CA ALA A 1083 17.04 -2.77 -27.54
C ALA A 1083 17.74 -4.05 -28.02
N LEU A 1084 17.45 -4.49 -29.26
CA LEU A 1084 18.04 -5.69 -29.85
C LEU A 1084 19.56 -5.64 -29.91
N ARG A 1085 20.12 -4.51 -30.36
CA ARG A 1085 21.58 -4.34 -30.50
C ARG A 1085 22.30 -4.49 -29.18
N PHE A 1086 21.79 -3.81 -28.15
CA PHE A 1086 22.38 -3.89 -26.83
C PHE A 1086 22.24 -5.31 -26.26
N ALA A 1087 21.05 -5.91 -26.36
CA ALA A 1087 20.81 -7.28 -25.90
C ALA A 1087 21.73 -8.30 -26.58
N ALA A 1088 21.84 -8.26 -27.91
CA ALA A 1088 22.70 -9.16 -28.67
C ALA A 1088 24.18 -8.94 -28.34
N PHE A 1089 24.64 -7.68 -28.21
CA PHE A 1089 26.01 -7.39 -27.78
C PHE A 1089 26.32 -7.98 -26.40
N MET A 1090 25.42 -7.78 -25.44
CA MET A 1090 25.58 -8.31 -24.09
C MET A 1090 25.56 -9.85 -24.09
N THR A 1091 24.71 -10.47 -24.91
CA THR A 1091 24.65 -11.93 -25.08
C THR A 1091 25.99 -12.47 -25.62
N MET A 1092 26.54 -11.84 -26.67
CA MET A 1092 27.83 -12.23 -27.23
C MET A 1092 28.99 -12.04 -26.24
N LEU A 1093 28.95 -10.98 -25.45
CA LEU A 1093 29.95 -10.70 -24.41
C LEU A 1093 29.96 -11.81 -23.35
N VAL A 1094 28.77 -12.23 -22.91
CA VAL A 1094 28.62 -13.24 -21.87
C VAL A 1094 28.96 -14.65 -22.38
N LEU A 1095 28.60 -14.97 -23.63
CA LEU A 1095 28.86 -16.26 -24.26
C LEU A 1095 30.27 -16.39 -24.88
N GLY A 1096 31.05 -15.31 -24.99
CA GLY A 1096 32.39 -15.35 -25.57
C GLY A 1096 32.45 -15.36 -27.11
N LEU A 1097 31.37 -14.97 -27.79
CA LEU A 1097 31.25 -14.96 -29.25
C LEU A 1097 31.97 -13.77 -29.93
N GLY A 1098 33.05 -13.26 -29.32
CA GLY A 1098 33.78 -12.09 -29.79
C GLY A 1098 34.98 -12.39 -30.70
N VAL A 1099 35.59 -13.55 -30.53
CA VAL A 1099 36.81 -13.98 -31.22
C VAL A 1099 36.44 -14.71 -32.52
N ASP A 1100 37.16 -14.46 -33.61
CA ASP A 1100 37.04 -15.30 -34.81
C ASP A 1100 37.94 -16.52 -34.60
N GLU A 1101 37.39 -17.73 -34.59
CA GLU A 1101 38.14 -19.00 -34.44
C GLU A 1101 39.19 -19.26 -35.53
N GLN A 1102 39.43 -18.32 -36.46
CA GLN A 1102 40.37 -18.47 -37.57
C GLN A 1102 41.83 -18.09 -37.25
N LEU A 1103 42.22 -17.91 -35.99
CA LEU A 1103 43.62 -17.62 -35.60
C LEU A 1103 44.30 -18.70 -34.75
N SER A 1104 43.70 -19.88 -34.55
CA SER A 1104 44.30 -20.98 -33.79
C SER A 1104 44.92 -22.12 -34.63
N VAL A 1105 44.97 -22.01 -35.96
CA VAL A 1105 45.51 -23.10 -36.83
C VAL A 1105 46.83 -22.72 -37.54
N SER A 1106 47.43 -21.57 -37.27
CA SER A 1106 48.67 -21.13 -37.95
C SER A 1106 49.84 -20.76 -37.03
N SER A 1107 49.97 -21.41 -35.87
CA SER A 1107 51.15 -21.27 -34.99
C SER A 1107 51.78 -22.58 -34.50
N SER A 1108 51.43 -23.73 -35.08
CA SER A 1108 51.96 -25.06 -34.67
C SER A 1108 52.91 -25.74 -35.66
N LEU A 1109 53.50 -25.04 -36.65
CA LEU A 1109 54.43 -25.66 -37.61
C LEU A 1109 55.61 -24.77 -38.05
N ILE A 1110 56.21 -23.95 -37.17
CA ILE A 1110 57.58 -23.44 -37.42
C ILE A 1110 58.32 -23.32 -36.08
N ASN A 1111 58.93 -24.41 -35.61
CA ASN A 1111 60.18 -24.41 -34.82
C ASN A 1111 60.64 -25.87 -34.56
N GLY A 1112 61.10 -26.53 -35.62
CA GLY A 1112 61.94 -27.72 -35.52
C GLY A 1112 63.40 -27.31 -35.43
N GLY A 1113 63.82 -26.84 -34.25
CA GLY A 1113 65.22 -26.58 -33.94
C GLY A 1113 65.96 -27.89 -33.69
N LYS A 1114 67.07 -28.07 -34.41
CA LYS A 1114 68.08 -29.11 -34.19
C LYS A 1114 68.58 -29.05 -32.75
N GLU A 1115 68.48 -30.15 -32.01
CA GLU A 1115 69.37 -30.43 -30.89
C GLU A 1115 70.24 -31.64 -31.22
N ASN A 1116 71.54 -31.41 -31.14
CA ASN A 1116 72.61 -32.36 -31.34
C ASN A 1116 73.31 -32.44 -29.98
N VAL A 1117 73.07 -33.48 -29.16
CA VAL A 1117 73.98 -33.87 -28.07
C VAL A 1117 73.93 -35.40 -27.86
N GLY A 1118 75.02 -36.03 -28.26
CA GLY A 1118 75.74 -37.15 -27.65
C GLY A 1118 75.04 -38.22 -26.79
N ASN A 1119 75.35 -39.45 -27.21
CA ASN A 1119 75.27 -40.77 -26.57
C ASN A 1119 73.97 -41.57 -26.73
#